data_AF-A0A1V6Q983-F1
#
_entry.id   AF-A0A1V6Q983-F1
#
_cell.length_a   1.000
_cell.length_b   1.000
_cell.length_c   1.000
_cell.angle_alpha   90.00
_cell.angle_beta   90.00
_cell.angle_gamma   90.00
#
_symmetry.space_group_name_H-M   'P 1'
#
loop_
_entity.id
_entity.type
_entity.pdbx_description
1 polymer ?
#
loop_
_entity_poly.entity_id
_entity_poly.type
_entity_poly.pdbx_seq_one_letter_code
_entity_poly.pdbx_strand_id
1 'polypeptide(L)'
;MATTLTGGNPHIIQLPTTPPSTSIDARTIAQQWLSALSTQLSSPASLNLAGLFHSESWWRDMLALDWDMRTVNGTPQIADFLRKHQNKAKLHGFRLQDNGQFQPRLEQVVDGLSWVSSIFFFESAVGTGTGMMRLTQGADDAWRAYAVYTSLQELKDAPEPLGKRRVEGTTESMPGGLAGGTWIERRERQKEFLDEEPTTLVVGAGQAGLNMGARLQSIGISCLIVDKNDRVGDSWRNRYRTLVTHDPAEFTHMAYLPFPQNWPQFTPKDKLGDWFEAYASIMELNVWVKTSVVSADYDDPTAKWTVVVARGDGSQRTLHPRHIVWCTGHSGEAHIPSFPEQESFQGKVYHGSQHRDASESDVRGKKVIVVGTGNSGHDIAQNYYENGADVTMLQRSGTYVLTADKGVFMMHKGMHEDGGPPTEECDIATESLPWPVQLALSVHMTKRIAEAEKETLDGLRHAGFQLDFGPDGAGIARAYFTRGGGYYIDVGCSQLIIDGKIKIKHSPGGINGFSNHELRLADGDSLPADMVVLATGYDNMRTTVRKVLGDKVADKCSDVWDLDAEGEVQAMWRPSGHPGFWYHGGNLALCRVYSKFIALQIKAVETVQNISPFNLEIKDLLLNIMVDSKLLPTRPLSKNGPLVPRLGLGLMGASGTYGMPARDEERLAFLDKAYEKGERFWDTADKYGDSEDLLGKWFTANPDKRKNIFLATKFGIKTSPGVPGFSVDSTPEYCHQSIERCLERLGLPYVDMFYVHRLDKVTPIEKTMVAMVELKNAGKIKHIGLSECSANSLRRAYAVHPVTCVQVEYSPLCKDIESPETKLLEVARELDVAIVAYSPLGNGLLGGNIRSREDVSKPGDSRGVLPWLSDENIQPNLAVLDRINDLASSKGLTTAQLALAWLLAQGDDIFPIPGTSKIHRLEENLESLSVTLSGEDETLVRKLSGEIVGGRFQAKTGYSFADTPTLEER
;
A
#
# COMPACT_ATOMS: atom_id res chain seq x y z
N MET A 1 8.45 -21.02 14.40
CA MET A 1 8.08 -22.38 13.94
C MET A 1 8.85 -22.67 12.67
N ALA A 2 9.49 -23.85 12.57
CA ALA A 2 10.18 -24.28 11.37
C ALA A 2 9.16 -24.96 10.43
N THR A 3 8.66 -24.24 9.44
CA THR A 3 7.95 -24.83 8.31
C THR A 3 8.98 -25.57 7.46
N THR A 4 9.01 -26.89 7.59
CA THR A 4 9.66 -27.79 6.64
C THR A 4 8.93 -27.71 5.31
N LEU A 5 9.40 -26.82 4.42
CA LEU A 5 9.05 -26.84 2.99
C LEU A 5 9.81 -28.01 2.34
N THR A 6 9.08 -29.08 2.08
CA THR A 6 9.51 -30.17 1.19
C THR A 6 9.21 -29.74 -0.25
N GLY A 7 10.14 -28.99 -0.83
CA GLY A 7 10.14 -28.47 -2.20
C GLY A 7 11.34 -27.53 -2.34
N GLY A 8 12.11 -27.62 -3.43
CA GLY A 8 13.35 -26.83 -3.59
C GLY A 8 13.15 -25.34 -3.26
N ASN A 9 14.12 -24.72 -2.60
CA ASN A 9 14.04 -23.32 -2.20
C ASN A 9 13.99 -22.41 -3.45
N PRO A 10 12.91 -21.64 -3.67
CA PRO A 10 12.60 -20.98 -4.95
C PRO A 10 13.55 -19.82 -5.32
N HIS A 11 14.51 -19.47 -4.47
CA HIS A 11 15.42 -18.33 -4.68
C HIS A 11 16.88 -18.73 -4.90
N ILE A 12 17.14 -20.01 -5.14
CA ILE A 12 18.47 -20.51 -5.52
C ILE A 12 18.57 -20.46 -7.04
N ILE A 13 19.49 -19.65 -7.55
CA ILE A 13 19.71 -19.47 -8.99
C ILE A 13 21.13 -19.84 -9.39
N GLN A 14 21.36 -20.05 -10.68
CA GLN A 14 22.70 -20.09 -11.24
C GLN A 14 23.06 -18.74 -11.86
N LEU A 15 24.28 -18.27 -11.57
CA LEU A 15 24.84 -17.09 -12.22
C LEU A 15 25.14 -17.40 -13.70
N PRO A 16 24.98 -16.43 -14.60
CA PRO A 16 25.33 -16.61 -16.00
C PRO A 16 26.85 -16.76 -16.16
N THR A 17 27.25 -17.47 -17.20
CA THR A 17 28.65 -17.53 -17.65
C THR A 17 28.83 -16.61 -18.85
N THR A 18 29.94 -15.87 -18.87
CA THR A 18 30.29 -14.96 -19.97
C THR A 18 31.57 -15.39 -20.66
N PRO A 19 31.72 -15.11 -21.97
CA PRO A 19 32.98 -15.34 -22.66
C PRO A 19 34.13 -14.50 -22.06
N PRO A 20 35.39 -14.94 -22.18
CA PRO A 20 36.54 -14.15 -21.74
C PRO A 20 36.59 -12.82 -22.50
N SER A 21 36.56 -11.70 -21.78
CA SER A 21 36.55 -10.37 -22.40
C SER A 21 37.93 -9.94 -22.90
N THR A 22 37.95 -9.34 -24.10
CA THR A 22 39.08 -8.56 -24.65
C THR A 22 39.02 -7.10 -24.19
N SER A 23 39.89 -6.22 -24.71
CA SER A 23 39.71 -4.77 -24.55
C SER A 23 38.35 -4.34 -25.11
N ILE A 24 37.52 -3.72 -24.27
CA ILE A 24 36.20 -3.21 -24.62
C ILE A 24 36.04 -1.75 -24.21
N ASP A 25 35.18 -1.01 -24.92
CA ASP A 25 34.76 0.33 -24.53
C ASP A 25 33.45 0.24 -23.72
N ALA A 26 33.59 0.12 -22.39
CA ALA A 26 32.47 -0.01 -21.47
C ALA A 26 31.48 1.17 -21.55
N ARG A 27 31.97 2.39 -21.80
CA ARG A 27 31.11 3.59 -21.90
C ARG A 27 30.26 3.55 -23.15
N THR A 28 30.86 3.19 -24.28
CA THR A 28 30.10 3.03 -25.53
C THR A 28 29.04 1.94 -25.41
N ILE A 29 29.37 0.80 -24.81
CA ILE A 29 28.42 -0.30 -24.58
C ILE A 29 27.23 0.15 -23.71
N ALA A 30 27.53 0.75 -22.55
CA ALA A 30 26.50 1.23 -21.62
C ALA A 30 25.60 2.30 -22.26
N GLN A 31 26.20 3.24 -23.01
CA GLN A 31 25.46 4.33 -23.65
C GLN A 31 24.54 3.82 -24.77
N GLN A 32 25.03 2.90 -25.60
CA GLN A 32 24.23 2.28 -26.66
C GLN A 32 23.02 1.54 -26.09
N TRP A 33 23.23 0.74 -25.04
CA TRP A 33 22.16 0.01 -24.37
C TRP A 33 21.14 0.97 -23.74
N LEU A 34 21.60 2.01 -23.03
CA LEU A 34 20.72 2.97 -22.36
C LEU A 34 19.89 3.80 -23.36
N SER A 35 20.48 4.19 -24.50
CA SER A 35 19.76 4.88 -25.58
C SER A 35 18.70 3.98 -26.21
N ALA A 36 19.00 2.70 -26.40
CA ALA A 36 18.04 1.74 -26.94
C ALA A 36 16.91 1.43 -25.93
N LEU A 37 17.20 1.31 -24.63
CA LEU A 37 16.18 1.24 -23.58
C LEU A 37 15.28 2.48 -23.60
N SER A 38 15.86 3.68 -23.63
CA SER A 38 15.10 4.94 -23.69
C SER A 38 14.17 4.98 -24.90
N THR A 39 14.60 4.44 -26.04
CA THR A 39 13.77 4.34 -27.25
C THR A 39 12.58 3.40 -27.02
N GLN A 40 12.81 2.21 -26.46
CA GLN A 40 11.73 1.26 -26.15
C GLN A 40 10.72 1.83 -25.15
N LEU A 41 11.20 2.52 -24.11
CA LEU A 41 10.36 3.13 -23.07
C LEU A 41 9.55 4.34 -23.57
N SER A 42 9.90 4.91 -24.72
CA SER A 42 9.13 5.99 -25.36
C SER A 42 7.87 5.50 -26.08
N SER A 43 7.76 4.19 -26.35
CA SER A 43 6.60 3.57 -27.01
C SER A 43 6.24 2.24 -26.34
N PRO A 44 5.68 2.26 -25.11
CA PRO A 44 5.48 1.04 -24.33
C PRO A 44 4.56 0.01 -25.01
N ALA A 45 3.55 0.46 -25.77
CA ALA A 45 2.62 -0.44 -26.47
C ALA A 45 3.30 -1.38 -27.48
N SER A 46 4.49 -1.02 -27.99
CA SER A 46 5.28 -1.80 -28.95
C SER A 46 6.61 -2.32 -28.37
N LEU A 47 6.70 -2.42 -27.03
CA LEU A 47 7.91 -2.85 -26.32
C LEU A 47 8.44 -4.20 -26.84
N ASN A 48 9.67 -4.21 -27.35
CA ASN A 48 10.42 -5.40 -27.70
C ASN A 48 11.79 -5.40 -27.00
N LEU A 49 11.95 -6.31 -26.04
CA LEU A 49 13.12 -6.37 -25.17
C LEU A 49 14.14 -7.47 -25.55
N ALA A 50 13.86 -8.30 -26.56
CA ALA A 50 14.70 -9.46 -26.89
C ALA A 50 16.14 -9.08 -27.31
N GLY A 51 16.33 -7.88 -27.85
CA GLY A 51 17.66 -7.33 -28.19
C GLY A 51 18.37 -6.64 -27.03
N LEU A 52 17.69 -6.39 -25.90
CA LEU A 52 18.18 -5.61 -24.77
C LEU A 52 18.39 -6.43 -23.51
N PHE A 53 17.67 -7.53 -23.35
CA PHE A 53 17.66 -8.37 -22.15
C PHE A 53 17.93 -9.84 -22.50
N HIS A 54 18.65 -10.54 -21.63
CA HIS A 54 18.74 -12.00 -21.65
C HIS A 54 17.43 -12.64 -21.19
N SER A 55 17.21 -13.91 -21.53
CA SER A 55 15.96 -14.60 -21.13
C SER A 55 15.77 -14.57 -19.61
N GLU A 56 16.84 -14.83 -18.84
CA GLU A 56 16.87 -14.89 -17.37
C GLU A 56 17.24 -13.56 -16.71
N SER A 57 16.97 -12.43 -17.36
CA SER A 57 17.29 -11.11 -16.81
C SER A 57 16.42 -10.70 -15.64
N TRP A 58 16.89 -9.69 -14.92
CA TRP A 58 16.23 -9.14 -13.75
C TRP A 58 15.98 -7.64 -13.90
N TRP A 59 14.83 -7.19 -13.44
CA TRP A 59 14.53 -5.78 -13.20
C TRP A 59 14.11 -5.59 -11.75
N ARG A 60 14.89 -4.85 -10.96
CA ARG A 60 14.56 -4.50 -9.58
C ARG A 60 14.13 -3.04 -9.51
N ASP A 61 12.88 -2.78 -9.12
CA ASP A 61 12.31 -1.44 -9.03
C ASP A 61 12.04 -1.03 -7.57
N MET A 62 12.50 0.17 -7.22
CA MET A 62 12.31 0.80 -5.91
C MET A 62 11.59 2.14 -6.10
N LEU A 63 10.27 2.10 -6.21
CA LEU A 63 9.40 3.27 -6.29
C LEU A 63 9.46 4.07 -7.59
N ALA A 64 10.20 3.62 -8.62
CA ALA A 64 10.34 4.41 -9.86
C ALA A 64 9.25 4.07 -10.89
N LEU A 65 8.83 2.81 -10.98
CA LEU A 65 7.77 2.34 -11.86
C LEU A 65 6.48 1.98 -11.10
N ASP A 66 6.63 1.41 -9.90
CA ASP A 66 5.52 1.03 -9.02
C ASP A 66 5.72 1.58 -7.59
N TRP A 67 4.66 1.82 -6.82
CA TRP A 67 4.76 2.33 -5.42
C TRP A 67 5.01 1.22 -4.38
N ASP A 68 5.52 0.09 -4.85
CA ASP A 68 5.96 -1.05 -4.05
C ASP A 68 7.33 -1.51 -4.56
N MET A 69 8.09 -2.22 -3.74
CA MET A 69 9.39 -2.77 -4.13
C MET A 69 9.16 -4.04 -4.94
N ARG A 70 9.68 -4.10 -6.16
CA ARG A 70 9.45 -5.23 -7.10
C ARG A 70 10.77 -5.80 -7.58
N THR A 71 10.88 -7.13 -7.62
CA THR A 71 11.94 -7.83 -8.35
C THR A 71 11.30 -8.72 -9.42
N VAL A 72 11.46 -8.31 -10.69
CA VAL A 72 10.86 -8.99 -11.83
C VAL A 72 11.91 -9.82 -12.55
N ASN A 73 11.66 -11.11 -12.72
CA ASN A 73 12.55 -12.04 -13.40
C ASN A 73 11.95 -12.52 -14.71
N GLY A 74 12.77 -12.53 -15.75
CA GLY A 74 12.43 -13.01 -17.07
C GLY A 74 12.06 -11.89 -18.04
N THR A 75 12.61 -11.92 -19.26
CA THR A 75 12.33 -10.90 -20.29
C THR A 75 10.83 -10.67 -20.55
N PRO A 76 9.97 -11.70 -20.69
CA PRO A 76 8.53 -11.51 -20.88
C PRO A 76 7.88 -10.75 -19.72
N GLN A 77 8.20 -11.13 -18.48
CA GLN A 77 7.67 -10.53 -17.27
C GLN A 77 8.13 -9.08 -17.10
N ILE A 78 9.41 -8.80 -17.41
CA ILE A 78 9.94 -7.43 -17.45
C ILE A 78 9.20 -6.60 -18.50
N ALA A 79 8.93 -7.16 -19.69
CA ALA A 79 8.18 -6.46 -20.73
C ALA A 79 6.74 -6.18 -20.30
N ASP A 80 6.07 -7.13 -19.64
CA ASP A 80 4.72 -6.95 -19.08
C ASP A 80 4.70 -5.87 -17.99
N PHE A 81 5.67 -5.90 -17.07
CA PHE A 81 5.83 -4.90 -16.02
C PHE A 81 6.04 -3.50 -16.61
N LEU A 82 7.00 -3.34 -17.54
CA LEU A 82 7.24 -2.06 -18.19
C LEU A 82 6.02 -1.58 -19.00
N ARG A 83 5.33 -2.47 -19.73
CA ARG A 83 4.09 -2.12 -20.45
C ARG A 83 3.00 -1.58 -19.52
N LYS A 84 2.86 -2.19 -18.35
CA LYS A 84 1.86 -1.80 -17.35
C LYS A 84 2.19 -0.46 -16.68
N HIS A 85 3.46 -0.21 -16.38
CA HIS A 85 3.87 0.89 -15.48
C HIS A 85 4.47 2.11 -16.20
N GLN A 86 5.17 1.93 -17.32
CA GLN A 86 5.94 3.02 -17.96
C GLN A 86 5.07 4.19 -18.45
N ASN A 87 3.84 3.97 -18.92
CA ASN A 87 2.95 5.06 -19.34
C ASN A 87 2.63 6.04 -18.18
N LYS A 88 2.64 5.54 -16.94
CA LYS A 88 2.38 6.31 -15.71
C LYS A 88 3.68 6.89 -15.16
N ALA A 89 4.70 6.04 -15.02
CA ALA A 89 6.00 6.42 -14.48
C ALA A 89 6.75 7.41 -15.36
N LYS A 90 6.59 7.31 -16.69
CA LYS A 90 7.25 8.15 -17.70
C LYS A 90 8.74 8.28 -17.44
N LEU A 91 9.46 7.16 -17.27
CA LEU A 91 10.91 7.23 -17.12
C LEU A 91 11.54 7.80 -18.39
N HIS A 92 12.29 8.89 -18.28
CA HIS A 92 12.95 9.57 -19.39
C HIS A 92 14.23 10.30 -18.94
N GLY A 93 14.91 10.98 -19.87
CA GLY A 93 16.08 11.81 -19.54
C GLY A 93 17.28 11.00 -19.05
N PHE A 94 17.42 9.76 -19.53
CA PHE A 94 18.48 8.85 -19.09
C PHE A 94 19.88 9.41 -19.37
N ARG A 95 20.75 9.43 -18.36
CA ARG A 95 22.15 9.84 -18.48
C ARG A 95 23.06 8.95 -17.64
N LEU A 96 24.23 8.60 -18.16
CA LEU A 96 25.21 7.81 -17.41
C LEU A 96 25.90 8.64 -16.32
N GLN A 97 26.42 7.97 -15.31
CA GLN A 97 27.38 8.58 -14.39
C GLN A 97 28.72 8.81 -15.11
N ASP A 98 29.22 10.05 -15.05
CA ASP A 98 30.38 10.45 -15.83
C ASP A 98 31.72 10.30 -15.12
N ASN A 99 31.73 10.21 -13.80
CA ASN A 99 32.93 10.16 -12.98
C ASN A 99 32.71 9.28 -11.73
N GLY A 100 33.78 9.07 -10.96
CA GLY A 100 33.73 8.23 -9.77
C GLY A 100 33.79 6.73 -10.08
N GLN A 101 33.59 5.92 -9.05
CA GLN A 101 33.81 4.48 -9.13
C GLN A 101 32.75 3.75 -9.96
N PHE A 102 31.54 4.29 -10.04
CA PHE A 102 30.38 3.66 -10.68
C PHE A 102 30.04 4.26 -12.06
N GLN A 103 30.98 4.98 -12.67
CA GLN A 103 30.94 5.24 -14.11
C GLN A 103 31.02 3.93 -14.91
N PRO A 104 30.69 3.91 -16.22
CA PRO A 104 30.75 2.71 -17.04
C PRO A 104 32.11 2.00 -16.97
N ARG A 105 32.11 0.76 -16.50
CA ARG A 105 33.33 -0.05 -16.36
C ARG A 105 33.05 -1.54 -16.56
N LEU A 106 34.06 -2.27 -17.04
CA LEU A 106 34.08 -3.72 -17.04
C LEU A 106 34.53 -4.23 -15.67
N GLU A 107 33.76 -5.13 -15.09
CA GLU A 107 34.07 -5.78 -13.81
C GLU A 107 34.19 -7.29 -14.01
N GLN A 108 35.26 -7.89 -13.47
CA GLN A 108 35.31 -9.33 -13.22
C GLN A 108 34.66 -9.59 -11.85
N VAL A 109 33.50 -10.24 -11.85
CA VAL A 109 32.67 -10.39 -10.64
C VAL A 109 33.07 -11.65 -9.88
N VAL A 110 33.06 -12.77 -10.58
CA VAL A 110 33.54 -14.09 -10.15
C VAL A 110 34.15 -14.77 -11.36
N ASP A 111 34.88 -15.88 -11.17
CA ASP A 111 35.45 -16.62 -12.29
C ASP A 111 34.36 -17.03 -13.29
N GLY A 112 34.55 -16.67 -14.56
CA GLY A 112 33.59 -16.95 -15.63
C GLY A 112 32.40 -15.99 -15.73
N LEU A 113 32.32 -14.94 -14.92
CA LEU A 113 31.31 -13.88 -15.02
C LEU A 113 31.95 -12.48 -14.98
N SER A 114 31.79 -11.75 -16.07
CA SER A 114 32.15 -10.34 -16.18
C SER A 114 30.94 -9.55 -16.69
N TRP A 115 30.78 -8.31 -16.21
CA TRP A 115 29.75 -7.41 -16.73
C TRP A 115 30.29 -5.99 -16.95
N VAL A 116 29.67 -5.27 -17.88
CA VAL A 116 29.74 -3.80 -17.89
C VAL A 116 28.70 -3.28 -16.91
N SER A 117 29.12 -2.54 -15.90
CA SER A 117 28.23 -1.92 -14.91
C SER A 117 28.29 -0.39 -15.02
N SER A 118 27.18 0.27 -14.70
CA SER A 118 27.14 1.74 -14.55
C SER A 118 25.93 2.16 -13.75
N ILE A 119 26.10 3.18 -12.90
CA ILE A 119 24.98 4.01 -12.46
C ILE A 119 24.50 4.88 -13.64
N PHE A 120 23.19 5.13 -13.69
CA PHE A 120 22.56 6.10 -14.58
C PHE A 120 21.48 6.87 -13.83
N PHE A 121 21.14 8.05 -14.31
CA PHE A 121 20.10 8.91 -13.74
C PHE A 121 18.95 9.06 -14.71
N PHE A 122 17.75 9.29 -14.18
CA PHE A 122 16.54 9.50 -14.97
C PHE A 122 15.57 10.44 -14.25
N GLU A 123 14.59 10.92 -15.00
CA GLU A 123 13.40 11.58 -14.46
C GLU A 123 12.19 10.67 -14.62
N SER A 124 11.23 10.82 -13.72
CA SER A 124 9.90 10.20 -13.81
C SER A 124 8.82 11.28 -13.81
N ALA A 125 7.56 10.88 -13.94
CA ALA A 125 6.41 11.75 -13.80
C ALA A 125 6.38 12.47 -12.43
N VAL A 126 6.85 11.81 -11.38
CA VAL A 126 6.72 12.27 -9.98
C VAL A 126 8.02 12.78 -9.37
N GLY A 127 9.18 12.50 -9.97
CA GLY A 127 10.46 12.70 -9.29
C GLY A 127 11.69 12.57 -10.17
N THR A 128 12.84 12.56 -9.51
CA THR A 128 14.12 12.18 -10.09
C THR A 128 14.57 10.85 -9.50
N GLY A 129 15.26 10.05 -10.29
CA GLY A 129 15.68 8.72 -9.89
C GLY A 129 17.08 8.36 -10.35
N THR A 130 17.58 7.31 -9.73
CA THR A 130 18.87 6.71 -10.04
C THR A 130 18.65 5.23 -10.34
N GLY A 131 19.31 4.73 -11.37
CA GLY A 131 19.33 3.33 -11.72
C GLY A 131 20.74 2.79 -11.82
N MET A 132 20.84 1.47 -11.93
CA MET A 132 22.09 0.78 -12.20
C MET A 132 21.86 -0.33 -13.21
N MET A 133 22.76 -0.47 -14.17
CA MET A 133 22.71 -1.55 -15.16
C MET A 133 23.90 -2.49 -14.99
N ARG A 134 23.70 -3.76 -15.30
CA ARG A 134 24.73 -4.80 -15.42
C ARG A 134 24.51 -5.54 -16.73
N LEU A 135 25.39 -5.28 -17.69
CA LEU A 135 25.31 -5.83 -19.05
C LEU A 135 26.32 -6.96 -19.19
N THR A 136 25.90 -8.09 -19.72
CA THR A 136 26.79 -9.24 -20.00
C THR A 136 26.77 -9.54 -21.50
N GLN A 137 27.91 -10.03 -22.00
CA GLN A 137 28.04 -10.43 -23.39
C GLN A 137 27.43 -11.82 -23.60
N GLY A 138 26.52 -11.94 -24.58
CA GLY A 138 25.96 -13.22 -25.01
C GLY A 138 26.94 -14.03 -25.87
N ALA A 139 26.58 -15.28 -26.17
CA ALA A 139 27.34 -16.15 -27.08
C ALA A 139 27.36 -15.64 -28.54
N ASP A 140 26.46 -14.72 -28.88
CA ASP A 140 26.36 -14.01 -30.16
C ASP A 140 27.11 -12.67 -30.15
N ASP A 141 28.01 -12.46 -29.18
CA ASP A 141 28.79 -11.25 -28.93
C ASP A 141 27.98 -9.99 -28.59
N ALA A 142 26.64 -10.06 -28.54
CA ALA A 142 25.79 -8.93 -28.22
C ALA A 142 25.70 -8.68 -26.71
N TRP A 143 25.75 -7.40 -26.32
CA TRP A 143 25.63 -6.97 -24.93
C TRP A 143 24.17 -6.76 -24.56
N ARG A 144 23.70 -7.50 -23.57
CA ARG A 144 22.33 -7.41 -23.04
C ARG A 144 22.37 -7.26 -21.53
N ALA A 145 21.35 -6.64 -20.96
CA ALA A 145 21.22 -6.52 -19.52
C ALA A 145 20.98 -7.89 -18.90
N TYR A 146 21.78 -8.22 -17.89
CA TYR A 146 21.49 -9.30 -16.95
C TYR A 146 20.66 -8.77 -15.78
N ALA A 147 20.98 -7.59 -15.25
CA ALA A 147 20.21 -6.95 -14.19
C ALA A 147 20.09 -5.43 -14.43
N VAL A 148 18.90 -4.89 -14.19
CA VAL A 148 18.60 -3.47 -14.21
C VAL A 148 17.94 -3.09 -12.90
N TYR A 149 18.32 -1.94 -12.37
CA TYR A 149 17.75 -1.36 -11.17
C TYR A 149 17.23 0.05 -11.47
N THR A 150 16.07 0.39 -10.92
CA THR A 150 15.54 1.74 -10.93
C THR A 150 15.06 2.12 -9.54
N SER A 151 15.36 3.33 -9.10
CA SER A 151 14.93 3.83 -7.80
C SER A 151 14.56 5.30 -7.83
N LEU A 152 13.44 5.64 -7.20
CA LEU A 152 13.07 7.02 -6.96
C LEU A 152 13.94 7.60 -5.84
N GLN A 153 14.52 8.77 -6.07
CA GLN A 153 15.43 9.42 -5.11
C GLN A 153 14.81 10.66 -4.47
N GLU A 154 14.02 11.43 -5.22
CA GLU A 154 13.41 12.68 -4.76
C GLU A 154 12.08 12.92 -5.49
N LEU A 155 11.08 13.49 -4.81
CA LEU A 155 9.81 13.93 -5.40
C LEU A 155 9.92 15.37 -5.92
N LYS A 156 9.35 15.63 -7.11
CA LYS A 156 9.33 16.98 -7.70
C LYS A 156 8.59 17.99 -6.82
N ASP A 157 7.47 17.57 -6.23
CA ASP A 157 6.59 18.44 -5.42
C ASP A 157 6.98 18.48 -3.93
N ALA A 158 8.01 17.72 -3.54
CA ALA A 158 8.52 17.69 -2.17
C ALA A 158 10.04 17.51 -2.15
N PRO A 159 10.81 18.44 -2.75
CA PRO A 159 12.26 18.34 -2.77
C PRO A 159 12.82 18.48 -1.35
N GLU A 160 13.86 17.72 -1.04
CA GLU A 160 14.52 17.87 0.27
C GLU A 160 15.22 19.25 0.34
N PRO A 161 15.15 19.96 1.49
CA PRO A 161 15.72 21.29 1.68
C PRO A 161 17.25 21.22 1.88
N LEU A 162 17.95 20.66 0.91
CA LEU A 162 19.40 20.48 0.90
C LEU A 162 20.11 21.60 0.14
N GLY A 163 21.35 21.87 0.53
CA GLY A 163 22.22 22.84 -0.16
C GLY A 163 21.58 24.21 -0.33
N LYS A 164 21.39 24.64 -1.58
CA LYS A 164 20.77 25.94 -1.93
C LYS A 164 19.27 26.03 -1.60
N ARG A 165 18.61 24.91 -1.30
CA ARG A 165 17.19 24.83 -0.91
C ARG A 165 16.98 24.88 0.61
N ARG A 166 18.05 25.01 1.40
CA ARG A 166 17.95 25.17 2.86
C ARG A 166 17.16 26.42 3.19
N VAL A 167 16.38 26.34 4.28
CA VAL A 167 15.74 27.53 4.86
C VAL A 167 16.82 28.51 5.35
N GLU A 168 16.56 29.81 5.20
CA GLU A 168 17.52 30.84 5.63
C GLU A 168 17.69 30.88 7.15
N GLY A 169 16.66 30.50 7.91
CA GLY A 169 16.69 30.43 9.36
C GLY A 169 16.70 31.79 10.08
N THR A 170 16.48 32.90 9.36
CA THR A 170 16.29 34.22 9.95
C THR A 170 14.85 34.36 10.47
N THR A 171 14.64 35.11 11.55
CA THR A 171 13.30 35.31 12.13
C THR A 171 12.28 35.82 11.10
N GLU A 172 12.71 36.70 10.19
CA GLU A 172 11.87 37.26 9.13
C GLU A 172 11.55 36.24 8.02
N SER A 173 12.43 35.28 7.77
CA SER A 173 12.22 34.21 6.77
C SER A 173 11.30 33.08 7.22
N MET A 174 11.00 33.01 8.53
CA MET A 174 10.17 31.94 9.10
C MET A 174 8.67 32.30 9.03
N PRO A 175 7.77 31.32 8.78
CA PRO A 175 6.33 31.58 8.70
C PRO A 175 5.78 32.30 9.93
N GLY A 176 5.13 33.45 9.73
CA GLY A 176 4.59 34.29 10.82
C GLY A 176 5.60 35.25 11.47
N GLY A 177 6.85 35.33 10.99
CA GLY A 177 7.87 36.27 11.45
C GLY A 177 8.17 36.15 12.96
N LEU A 178 8.59 37.24 13.60
CA LEU A 178 8.83 37.26 15.06
C LEU A 178 7.57 36.98 15.89
N ALA A 179 6.38 37.30 15.37
CA ALA A 179 5.12 37.08 16.06
C ALA A 179 4.81 35.58 16.29
N GLY A 180 5.37 34.68 15.46
CA GLY A 180 5.30 33.24 15.67
C GLY A 180 6.35 32.68 16.63
N GLY A 181 7.15 33.53 17.28
CA GLY A 181 8.19 33.15 18.22
C GLY A 181 9.58 33.00 17.60
N THR A 182 10.58 32.94 18.47
CA THR A 182 11.97 32.59 18.15
C THR A 182 12.08 31.12 17.70
N TRP A 183 13.25 30.74 17.15
CA TRP A 183 13.50 29.36 16.73
C TRP A 183 13.25 28.35 17.86
N ILE A 184 13.77 28.63 19.06
CA ILE A 184 13.64 27.71 20.20
C ILE A 184 12.18 27.58 20.67
N GLU A 185 11.43 28.67 20.76
CA GLU A 185 10.01 28.65 21.16
C GLU A 185 9.17 27.84 20.17
N ARG A 186 9.42 28.01 18.86
CA ARG A 186 8.76 27.22 17.81
C ARG A 186 9.10 25.74 17.94
N ARG A 187 10.37 25.41 18.21
CA ARG A 187 10.81 24.03 18.38
C ARG A 187 10.22 23.38 19.62
N GLU A 188 10.09 24.09 20.74
CA GLU A 188 9.43 23.58 21.93
C GLU A 188 7.96 23.25 21.67
N ARG A 189 7.21 24.15 21.02
CA ARG A 189 5.80 23.92 20.65
C ARG A 189 5.63 22.75 19.68
N GLN A 190 6.50 22.64 18.69
CA GLN A 190 6.46 21.54 17.70
C GLN A 190 6.85 20.20 18.33
N LYS A 191 7.86 20.16 19.23
CA LYS A 191 8.22 18.94 19.97
C LYS A 191 7.06 18.42 20.82
N GLU A 192 6.32 19.33 21.44
CA GLU A 192 5.15 19.00 22.24
C GLU A 192 3.86 18.97 21.43
N PHE A 193 3.90 19.10 20.09
CA PHE A 193 2.72 19.04 19.22
C PHE A 193 1.55 19.90 19.74
N LEU A 194 1.83 21.15 20.13
CA LEU A 194 0.82 22.03 20.76
C LEU A 194 -0.14 22.66 19.74
N ASP A 195 0.29 22.73 18.47
CA ASP A 195 -0.40 23.44 17.39
C ASP A 195 -0.97 22.52 16.31
N GLU A 196 -0.55 21.25 16.29
CA GLU A 196 -0.95 20.26 15.29
C GLU A 196 -0.88 18.84 15.84
N GLU A 197 -1.55 17.90 15.17
CA GLU A 197 -1.37 16.47 15.40
C GLU A 197 -0.23 15.92 14.53
N PRO A 198 0.54 14.93 15.01
CA PRO A 198 1.54 14.28 14.17
C PRO A 198 0.86 13.53 13.02
N THR A 199 1.32 13.76 11.79
CA THR A 199 0.88 12.96 10.63
C THR A 199 1.32 11.50 10.79
N THR A 200 2.55 11.31 11.29
CA THR A 200 3.14 9.99 11.54
C THR A 200 3.57 9.82 12.99
N LEU A 201 3.18 8.69 13.61
CA LEU A 201 3.73 8.23 14.88
C LEU A 201 4.80 7.16 14.61
N VAL A 202 6.02 7.41 15.07
CA VAL A 202 7.15 6.48 14.96
C VAL A 202 7.38 5.84 16.34
N VAL A 203 7.30 4.51 16.42
CA VAL A 203 7.42 3.77 17.69
C VAL A 203 8.82 3.16 17.81
N GLY A 204 9.65 3.76 18.66
CA GLY A 204 11.05 3.40 18.93
C GLY A 204 12.04 4.46 18.44
N ALA A 205 12.96 4.89 19.30
CA ALA A 205 14.01 5.89 19.02
C ALA A 205 15.42 5.28 18.93
N GLY A 206 15.51 4.07 18.35
CA GLY A 206 16.77 3.50 17.88
C GLY A 206 17.15 3.98 16.47
N GLN A 207 18.14 3.34 15.84
CA GLN A 207 18.61 3.72 14.50
C GLN A 207 17.49 3.82 13.45
N ALA A 208 16.49 2.93 13.50
CA ALA A 208 15.37 2.93 12.56
C ALA A 208 14.49 4.18 12.74
N GLY A 209 14.02 4.44 13.95
CA GLY A 209 13.12 5.57 14.20
C GLY A 209 13.79 6.93 14.05
N LEU A 210 15.07 7.04 14.39
CA LEU A 210 15.83 8.29 14.22
C LEU A 210 16.06 8.62 12.74
N ASN A 211 16.45 7.64 11.92
CA ASN A 211 16.55 7.83 10.46
C ASN A 211 15.18 8.16 9.85
N MET A 212 14.12 7.48 10.32
CA MET A 212 12.76 7.73 9.85
C MET A 212 12.29 9.15 10.16
N GLY A 213 12.47 9.62 11.40
CA GLY A 213 12.11 10.99 11.78
C GLY A 213 12.88 12.02 10.98
N ALA A 214 14.19 11.81 10.78
CA ALA A 214 15.00 12.69 9.95
C ALA A 214 14.47 12.77 8.52
N ARG A 215 14.18 11.63 7.87
CA ARG A 215 13.65 11.59 6.49
C ARG A 215 12.27 12.24 6.37
N LEU A 216 11.33 11.91 7.27
CA LEU A 216 9.97 12.47 7.24
C LEU A 216 9.96 13.99 7.45
N GLN A 217 10.69 14.48 8.45
CA GLN A 217 10.78 15.93 8.69
C GLN A 217 11.41 16.66 7.50
N SER A 218 12.46 16.09 6.88
CA SER A 218 13.10 16.72 5.72
C SER A 218 12.18 16.89 4.52
N ILE A 219 11.18 16.02 4.32
CA ILE A 219 10.20 16.14 3.22
C ILE A 219 8.87 16.76 3.69
N GLY A 220 8.87 17.40 4.87
CA GLY A 220 7.74 18.16 5.40
C GLY A 220 6.57 17.31 5.88
N ILE A 221 6.83 16.10 6.38
CA ILE A 221 5.84 15.29 7.11
C ILE A 221 6.05 15.47 8.61
N SER A 222 5.04 15.95 9.33
CA SER A 222 5.09 16.05 10.78
C SER A 222 5.12 14.65 11.41
N CYS A 223 6.11 14.39 12.25
CA CYS A 223 6.26 13.10 12.91
C CYS A 223 6.66 13.24 14.38
N LEU A 224 6.07 12.38 15.21
CA LEU A 224 6.43 12.19 16.60
C LEU A 224 7.10 10.83 16.78
N ILE A 225 8.29 10.80 17.37
CA ILE A 225 8.94 9.56 17.79
C ILE A 225 8.65 9.35 19.27
N VAL A 226 8.21 8.14 19.65
CA VAL A 226 8.05 7.75 21.06
C VAL A 226 8.99 6.61 21.42
N ASP A 227 9.59 6.66 22.59
CA ASP A 227 10.43 5.58 23.12
C ASP A 227 10.20 5.41 24.62
N LYS A 228 10.18 4.15 25.07
CA LYS A 228 9.91 3.81 26.47
C LYS A 228 11.11 4.02 27.40
N ASN A 229 12.32 4.10 26.86
CA ASN A 229 13.54 4.26 27.66
C ASN A 229 13.65 5.68 28.22
N ASP A 230 14.55 5.85 29.20
CA ASP A 230 14.75 7.13 29.86
C ASP A 230 15.39 8.18 28.95
N ARG A 231 16.32 7.77 28.08
CA ARG A 231 17.02 8.63 27.12
C ARG A 231 17.08 8.00 25.73
N VAL A 232 17.27 8.85 24.72
CA VAL A 232 17.58 8.39 23.36
C VAL A 232 18.89 7.61 23.37
N GLY A 233 18.91 6.48 22.66
CA GLY A 233 20.07 5.57 22.60
C GLY A 233 20.17 4.55 23.73
N ASP A 234 19.29 4.60 24.74
CA ASP A 234 19.28 3.62 25.82
C ASP A 234 18.90 2.21 25.36
N SER A 235 18.27 2.10 24.18
CA SER A 235 18.11 0.83 23.47
C SER A 235 19.44 0.12 23.20
N TRP A 236 20.55 0.87 23.13
CA TRP A 236 21.92 0.35 23.06
C TRP A 236 22.63 0.37 24.41
N ARG A 237 22.54 1.46 25.20
CA ARG A 237 23.26 1.54 26.50
C ARG A 237 22.83 0.44 27.48
N ASN A 238 21.57 0.03 27.45
CA ASN A 238 21.03 -1.00 28.33
C ASN A 238 21.36 -2.44 27.87
N ARG A 239 22.09 -2.61 26.77
CA ARG A 239 22.59 -3.92 26.30
C ARG A 239 23.84 -4.32 27.08
N TYR A 240 24.24 -5.57 26.93
CA TYR A 240 25.40 -6.15 27.62
C TYR A 240 26.68 -5.35 27.38
N ARG A 241 27.55 -5.29 28.40
CA ARG A 241 28.67 -4.36 28.50
C ARG A 241 29.62 -4.35 27.29
N THR A 242 29.90 -5.50 26.71
CA THR A 242 30.92 -5.68 25.67
C THR A 242 30.42 -5.44 24.24
N LEU A 243 29.15 -5.07 24.06
CA LEU A 243 28.57 -4.89 22.73
C LEU A 243 29.26 -3.77 21.94
N VAL A 244 29.71 -4.12 20.73
CA VAL A 244 30.17 -3.22 19.68
C VAL A 244 29.37 -3.48 18.39
N THR A 245 29.37 -2.54 17.44
CA THR A 245 28.85 -2.85 16.10
C THR A 245 29.70 -3.91 15.43
N HIS A 246 29.08 -4.80 14.66
CA HIS A 246 29.81 -5.80 13.88
C HIS A 246 30.18 -5.31 12.48
N ASP A 247 29.56 -4.24 12.03
CA ASP A 247 29.84 -3.59 10.77
C ASP A 247 30.79 -2.39 10.97
N PRO A 248 31.62 -2.06 9.96
CA PRO A 248 32.53 -0.93 9.99
C PRO A 248 31.81 0.43 10.03
N ALA A 249 32.51 1.47 10.49
CA ALA A 249 31.96 2.80 10.74
C ALA A 249 31.38 3.46 9.47
N GLU A 250 32.06 3.28 8.34
CA GLU A 250 31.73 3.80 7.01
C GLU A 250 30.45 3.17 6.45
N PHE A 251 30.19 1.90 6.78
CA PHE A 251 28.95 1.23 6.42
C PHE A 251 27.77 1.67 7.32
N THR A 252 28.05 2.05 8.56
CA THR A 252 27.04 2.25 9.61
C THR A 252 26.59 3.71 9.80
N HIS A 253 26.99 4.62 8.91
CA HIS A 253 26.53 6.01 8.91
C HIS A 253 25.00 6.16 8.99
N MET A 254 24.52 7.28 9.55
CA MET A 254 23.10 7.63 9.55
C MET A 254 22.78 8.61 8.42
N ALA A 255 21.50 8.75 8.07
CA ALA A 255 21.06 9.69 7.05
C ALA A 255 21.53 11.12 7.39
N TYR A 256 22.08 11.82 6.39
CA TYR A 256 22.56 13.20 6.43
C TYR A 256 23.84 13.47 7.24
N LEU A 257 24.11 12.68 8.29
CA LEU A 257 25.23 12.91 9.18
C LEU A 257 26.11 11.64 9.29
N PRO A 258 27.25 11.59 8.58
CA PRO A 258 28.20 10.49 8.73
C PRO A 258 28.87 10.54 10.11
N PHE A 259 29.41 9.39 10.53
CA PHE A 259 30.25 9.35 11.72
C PHE A 259 31.55 10.12 11.46
N PRO A 260 32.11 10.82 12.47
CA PRO A 260 33.44 11.40 12.39
C PRO A 260 34.51 10.42 11.90
N GLN A 261 35.46 10.88 11.09
CA GLN A 261 36.51 10.02 10.52
C GLN A 261 37.49 9.44 11.55
N ASN A 262 37.56 9.99 12.77
CA ASN A 262 38.40 9.47 13.85
C ASN A 262 37.65 8.49 14.78
N TRP A 263 36.50 7.99 14.33
CA TRP A 263 35.66 7.08 15.11
C TRP A 263 36.21 5.65 15.07
N PRO A 264 36.04 4.84 16.14
CA PRO A 264 36.40 3.43 16.10
C PRO A 264 35.68 2.68 14.98
N GLN A 265 36.37 1.76 14.30
CA GLN A 265 35.78 0.98 13.21
C GLN A 265 34.52 0.21 13.64
N PHE A 266 34.60 -0.43 14.81
CA PHE A 266 33.50 -1.14 15.45
C PHE A 266 33.07 -0.32 16.67
N THR A 267 31.90 0.31 16.59
CA THR A 267 31.47 1.32 17.55
C THR A 267 30.94 0.67 18.83
N PRO A 268 31.49 0.99 20.01
CA PRO A 268 30.94 0.52 21.28
C PRO A 268 29.53 1.05 21.54
N LYS A 269 28.67 0.24 22.18
CA LYS A 269 27.26 0.56 22.44
C LYS A 269 27.02 1.93 23.09
N ASP A 270 27.90 2.33 24.01
CA ASP A 270 27.73 3.58 24.77
C ASP A 270 27.99 4.79 23.88
N LYS A 271 29.06 4.71 23.07
CA LYS A 271 29.39 5.73 22.08
C LYS A 271 28.30 5.85 21.01
N LEU A 272 27.72 4.73 20.58
CA LEU A 272 26.60 4.75 19.63
C LEU A 272 25.33 5.32 20.26
N GLY A 273 25.05 4.99 21.52
CA GLY A 273 23.95 5.60 22.27
C GLY A 273 24.10 7.12 22.35
N ASP A 274 25.30 7.61 22.67
CA ASP A 274 25.58 9.06 22.77
C ASP A 274 25.46 9.73 21.40
N TRP A 275 25.87 9.04 20.33
CA TRP A 275 25.63 9.49 18.97
C TRP A 275 24.14 9.64 18.66
N PHE A 276 23.29 8.69 19.05
CA PHE A 276 21.85 8.78 18.79
C PHE A 276 21.19 9.96 19.50
N GLU A 277 21.60 10.23 20.74
CA GLU A 277 21.11 11.39 21.49
C GLU A 277 21.57 12.71 20.83
N ALA A 278 22.86 12.78 20.42
CA ALA A 278 23.38 13.91 19.68
C ALA A 278 22.70 14.09 18.32
N TYR A 279 22.49 13.01 17.57
CA TYR A 279 21.81 13.01 16.27
C TYR A 279 20.38 13.53 16.38
N ALA A 280 19.61 13.05 17.37
CA ALA A 280 18.25 13.54 17.60
C ALA A 280 18.22 15.05 17.92
N SER A 281 19.23 15.55 18.63
CA SER A 281 19.38 16.97 18.93
C SER A 281 19.77 17.78 17.69
N ILE A 282 20.83 17.38 16.97
CA ILE A 282 21.37 18.07 15.79
C ILE A 282 20.36 18.10 14.65
N MET A 283 19.64 16.99 14.42
CA MET A 283 18.60 16.89 13.41
C MET A 283 17.25 17.44 13.89
N GLU A 284 17.20 17.96 15.12
CA GLU A 284 16.01 18.52 15.75
C GLU A 284 14.77 17.61 15.65
N LEU A 285 14.92 16.34 16.02
CA LEU A 285 13.83 15.38 15.95
C LEU A 285 12.85 15.57 17.13
N ASN A 286 11.55 15.38 16.86
CA ASN A 286 10.53 15.41 17.91
C ASN A 286 10.45 14.03 18.59
N VAL A 287 11.08 13.89 19.75
CA VAL A 287 11.15 12.62 20.50
C VAL A 287 10.56 12.76 21.89
N TRP A 288 9.62 11.89 22.24
CA TRP A 288 9.16 11.69 23.61
C TRP A 288 9.72 10.39 24.18
N VAL A 289 10.64 10.53 25.13
CA VAL A 289 11.17 9.42 25.93
C VAL A 289 10.22 9.07 27.08
N LYS A 290 10.47 7.95 27.77
CA LYS A 290 9.60 7.37 28.81
C LYS A 290 8.13 7.26 28.38
N THR A 291 7.89 7.02 27.09
CA THR A 291 6.55 7.05 26.50
C THR A 291 6.24 5.71 25.85
N SER A 292 5.11 5.11 26.21
CA SER A 292 4.66 3.82 25.67
C SER A 292 3.25 3.92 25.11
N VAL A 293 2.98 3.18 24.03
CA VAL A 293 1.62 3.00 23.51
C VAL A 293 0.83 2.14 24.49
N VAL A 294 -0.35 2.62 24.88
CA VAL A 294 -1.30 1.94 25.78
C VAL A 294 -2.36 1.22 24.96
N SER A 295 -2.90 1.90 23.95
CA SER A 295 -3.87 1.33 23.02
C SER A 295 -3.79 2.05 21.67
N ALA A 296 -4.22 1.36 20.63
CA ALA A 296 -4.39 1.92 19.30
C ALA A 296 -5.62 1.29 18.65
N ASP A 297 -6.42 2.11 17.97
CA ASP A 297 -7.47 1.62 17.06
C ASP A 297 -7.36 2.38 15.74
N TYR A 298 -7.67 1.68 14.66
CA TYR A 298 -7.69 2.24 13.31
C TYR A 298 -9.12 2.34 12.81
N ASP A 299 -9.47 3.52 12.34
CA ASP A 299 -10.76 3.81 11.73
C ASP A 299 -10.64 3.76 10.20
N ASP A 300 -11.06 2.64 9.60
CA ASP A 300 -10.99 2.40 8.16
C ASP A 300 -11.68 3.52 7.33
N PRO A 301 -12.86 4.07 7.70
CA PRO A 301 -13.51 5.17 6.97
C PRO A 301 -12.72 6.49 6.93
N THR A 302 -12.11 6.91 8.05
CA THR A 302 -11.34 8.17 8.08
C THR A 302 -9.86 7.98 7.78
N ALA A 303 -9.41 6.72 7.65
CA ALA A 303 -8.02 6.32 7.47
C ALA A 303 -7.08 6.92 8.54
N LYS A 304 -7.57 7.01 9.78
CA LYS A 304 -6.83 7.59 10.91
C LYS A 304 -6.72 6.61 12.06
N TRP A 305 -5.62 6.71 12.78
CA TRP A 305 -5.43 6.04 14.05
C TRP A 305 -5.99 6.89 15.18
N THR A 306 -6.40 6.23 16.26
CA THR A 306 -6.54 6.82 17.60
C THR A 306 -5.59 6.05 18.51
N VAL A 307 -4.50 6.70 18.90
CA VAL A 307 -3.44 6.08 19.71
C VAL A 307 -3.36 6.77 21.06
N VAL A 308 -3.53 6.01 22.13
CA VAL A 308 -3.30 6.49 23.50
C VAL A 308 -1.87 6.15 23.89
N VAL A 309 -1.09 7.16 24.25
CA VAL A 309 0.27 7.00 24.79
C VAL A 309 0.30 7.42 26.25
N ALA A 310 1.07 6.72 27.07
CA ALA A 310 1.36 7.10 28.46
C ALA A 310 2.81 7.59 28.57
N ARG A 311 3.01 8.77 29.19
CA ARG A 311 4.33 9.35 29.47
C ARG A 311 4.86 8.91 30.84
N GLY A 312 6.13 9.18 31.10
CA GLY A 312 6.83 8.71 32.30
C GLY A 312 6.33 9.31 33.62
N ASP A 313 5.56 10.39 33.56
CA ASP A 313 4.87 11.00 34.70
C ASP A 313 3.47 10.39 34.95
N GLY A 314 3.07 9.41 34.15
CA GLY A 314 1.76 8.76 34.20
C GLY A 314 0.66 9.50 33.43
N SER A 315 0.93 10.68 32.88
CA SER A 315 -0.02 11.38 32.03
C SER A 315 -0.27 10.60 30.73
N GLN A 316 -1.50 10.67 30.22
CA GLN A 316 -1.86 10.07 28.94
C GLN A 316 -2.20 11.15 27.92
N ARG A 317 -1.85 10.88 26.66
CA ARG A 317 -2.23 11.70 25.52
C ARG A 317 -2.81 10.82 24.42
N THR A 318 -3.93 11.26 23.87
CA THR A 318 -4.50 10.66 22.65
C THR A 318 -3.96 11.41 21.45
N LEU A 319 -3.48 10.66 20.46
CA LEU A 319 -2.91 11.15 19.20
C LEU A 319 -3.72 10.60 18.03
N HIS A 320 -3.82 11.36 16.96
CA HIS A 320 -4.57 10.96 15.76
C HIS A 320 -3.75 10.91 14.47
N PRO A 321 -2.66 10.11 14.41
CA PRO A 321 -1.84 10.04 13.21
C PRO A 321 -2.54 9.29 12.08
N ARG A 322 -2.14 9.56 10.83
CA ARG A 322 -2.54 8.76 9.66
C ARG A 322 -1.63 7.54 9.48
N HIS A 323 -0.39 7.65 9.94
CA HIS A 323 0.62 6.61 9.81
C HIS A 323 1.22 6.20 11.15
N ILE A 324 1.44 4.90 11.34
CA ILE A 324 2.31 4.34 12.38
C ILE A 324 3.50 3.66 11.70
N VAL A 325 4.71 4.04 12.08
CA VAL A 325 5.94 3.33 11.66
C VAL A 325 6.52 2.59 12.86
N TRP A 326 6.55 1.27 12.76
CA TRP A 326 6.99 0.37 13.82
C TRP A 326 8.49 0.14 13.76
N CYS A 327 9.23 0.85 14.62
CA CYS A 327 10.69 0.94 14.65
C CYS A 327 11.32 0.23 15.86
N THR A 328 10.75 -0.90 16.30
CA THR A 328 11.16 -1.59 17.53
C THR A 328 12.38 -2.51 17.39
N GLY A 329 13.07 -2.47 16.24
CA GLY A 329 14.29 -3.23 15.97
C GLY A 329 14.13 -4.27 14.86
N HIS A 330 15.02 -5.26 14.82
CA HIS A 330 14.98 -6.36 13.84
C HIS A 330 14.07 -7.51 14.27
N SER A 331 13.86 -7.69 15.58
CA SER A 331 13.19 -8.86 16.14
C SER A 331 12.02 -8.50 17.03
N GLY A 332 11.11 -9.45 17.24
CA GLY A 332 9.98 -9.35 18.16
C GLY A 332 10.33 -9.76 19.60
N GLU A 333 9.40 -10.45 20.27
CA GLU A 333 9.58 -10.90 21.65
C GLU A 333 10.69 -11.97 21.78
N ALA A 334 11.32 -12.06 22.94
CA ALA A 334 12.33 -13.09 23.22
C ALA A 334 11.68 -14.48 23.19
N HIS A 335 12.30 -15.42 22.46
CA HIS A 335 11.81 -16.79 22.42
C HIS A 335 12.36 -17.57 23.62
N ILE A 336 11.54 -17.71 24.66
CA ILE A 336 11.91 -18.37 25.93
C ILE A 336 11.22 -19.74 26.00
N PRO A 337 11.90 -20.84 25.64
CA PRO A 337 11.33 -22.18 25.77
C PRO A 337 11.21 -22.59 27.24
N SER A 338 10.15 -23.37 27.55
CA SER A 338 9.95 -24.01 28.84
C SER A 338 10.30 -25.49 28.76
N PHE A 339 10.91 -26.03 29.81
CA PHE A 339 11.35 -27.43 29.85
C PHE A 339 10.79 -28.20 31.05
N PRO A 340 10.60 -29.53 30.93
CA PRO A 340 10.19 -30.37 32.06
C PRO A 340 11.10 -30.22 33.28
N GLU A 341 10.49 -30.19 34.46
CA GLU A 341 11.17 -30.10 35.78
C GLU A 341 12.08 -28.87 35.97
N GLN A 342 11.98 -27.85 35.10
CA GLN A 342 12.78 -26.62 35.20
C GLN A 342 12.60 -25.88 36.54
N GLU A 343 11.41 -25.96 37.15
CA GLU A 343 11.12 -25.33 38.44
C GLU A 343 11.87 -25.99 39.62
N SER A 344 12.35 -27.23 39.45
CA SER A 344 13.14 -27.93 40.48
C SER A 344 14.62 -27.54 40.50
N PHE A 345 15.10 -26.91 39.42
CA PHE A 345 16.49 -26.51 39.26
C PHE A 345 16.86 -25.44 40.28
N GLN A 346 17.87 -25.70 41.09
CA GLN A 346 18.31 -24.81 42.17
C GLN A 346 19.19 -23.65 41.66
N GLY A 347 19.65 -23.72 40.41
CA GLY A 347 20.43 -22.69 39.75
C GLY A 347 19.58 -21.61 39.08
N LYS A 348 20.22 -20.67 38.39
CA LYS A 348 19.52 -19.57 37.69
C LYS A 348 19.27 -19.91 36.22
N VAL A 349 18.02 -19.81 35.75
CA VAL A 349 17.68 -19.91 34.31
C VAL A 349 17.10 -18.59 33.83
N TYR A 350 17.62 -18.04 32.73
CA TYR A 350 17.12 -16.80 32.15
C TYR A 350 17.47 -16.68 30.65
N HIS A 351 16.75 -15.82 29.93
CA HIS A 351 17.03 -15.57 28.51
C HIS A 351 18.13 -14.52 28.32
N GLY A 352 18.94 -14.66 27.26
CA GLY A 352 20.08 -13.77 26.99
C GLY A 352 19.73 -12.28 26.90
N SER A 353 18.50 -11.93 26.56
CA SER A 353 18.01 -10.53 26.58
C SER A 353 17.99 -9.89 27.97
N GLN A 354 18.06 -10.68 29.04
CA GLN A 354 18.11 -10.22 30.42
C GLN A 354 19.56 -10.18 30.95
N HIS A 355 20.53 -10.62 30.15
CA HIS A 355 21.95 -10.56 30.52
C HIS A 355 22.48 -9.12 30.47
N ARG A 356 23.17 -8.70 31.53
CA ARG A 356 23.82 -7.38 31.62
C ARG A 356 25.34 -7.51 31.66
N ASP A 357 25.85 -8.10 32.73
CA ASP A 357 27.27 -8.40 32.90
C ASP A 357 27.42 -9.56 33.90
N ALA A 358 28.26 -10.54 33.58
CA ALA A 358 28.62 -11.63 34.47
C ALA A 358 29.31 -11.13 35.75
N SER A 359 29.97 -9.97 35.72
CA SER A 359 30.65 -9.39 36.90
C SER A 359 29.70 -8.88 37.99
N GLU A 360 28.39 -8.79 37.72
CA GLU A 360 27.39 -8.39 38.72
C GLU A 360 27.14 -9.46 39.79
N SER A 361 27.68 -10.67 39.60
CA SER A 361 27.57 -11.80 40.53
C SER A 361 28.89 -12.56 40.65
N ASP A 362 29.13 -13.22 41.79
CA ASP A 362 30.28 -14.10 41.93
C ASP A 362 30.05 -15.41 41.16
N VAL A 363 30.63 -15.47 39.97
CA VAL A 363 30.52 -16.59 39.03
C VAL A 363 31.79 -17.44 39.00
N ARG A 364 32.78 -17.14 39.85
CA ARG A 364 34.08 -17.83 39.81
C ARG A 364 33.92 -19.30 40.19
N GLY A 365 34.36 -20.19 39.29
CA GLY A 365 34.24 -21.64 39.45
C GLY A 365 32.81 -22.18 39.29
N LYS A 366 31.82 -21.32 38.99
CA LYS A 366 30.45 -21.74 38.70
C LYS A 366 30.35 -22.35 37.31
N LYS A 367 29.51 -23.37 37.17
CA LYS A 367 29.23 -24.02 35.88
C LYS A 367 28.11 -23.29 35.17
N VAL A 368 28.41 -22.71 34.01
CA VAL A 368 27.45 -21.91 33.23
C VAL A 368 27.23 -22.57 31.88
N ILE A 369 25.97 -22.86 31.56
CA ILE A 369 25.58 -23.37 30.26
C ILE A 369 24.95 -22.24 29.45
N VAL A 370 25.48 -21.96 28.27
CA VAL A 370 24.87 -21.03 27.31
C VAL A 370 24.25 -21.83 26.17
N VAL A 371 22.93 -21.76 26.03
CA VAL A 371 22.16 -22.51 25.04
C VAL A 371 22.01 -21.68 23.77
N GLY A 372 22.75 -22.06 22.72
CA GLY A 372 22.76 -21.38 21.44
C GLY A 372 24.11 -20.76 21.09
N THR A 373 24.43 -20.79 19.81
CA THR A 373 25.76 -20.44 19.25
C THR A 373 25.65 -19.30 18.23
N GLY A 374 24.72 -18.36 18.41
CA GLY A 374 24.69 -17.11 17.62
C GLY A 374 25.58 -16.03 18.26
N ASN A 375 25.51 -14.79 17.76
CA ASN A 375 26.23 -13.64 18.33
C ASN A 375 26.06 -13.51 19.86
N SER A 376 24.82 -13.40 20.35
CA SER A 376 24.58 -13.25 21.79
C SER A 376 25.05 -14.45 22.62
N GLY A 377 25.02 -15.65 22.06
CA GLY A 377 25.53 -16.84 22.74
C GLY A 377 27.03 -16.76 22.98
N HIS A 378 27.79 -16.39 21.95
CA HIS A 378 29.24 -16.24 22.05
C HIS A 378 29.66 -15.09 22.97
N ASP A 379 29.02 -13.93 22.85
CA ASP A 379 29.37 -12.75 23.67
C ASP A 379 29.11 -13.00 25.16
N ILE A 380 27.97 -13.65 25.49
CA ILE A 380 27.64 -14.01 26.86
C ILE A 380 28.58 -15.09 27.38
N ALA A 381 28.90 -16.11 26.57
CA ALA A 381 29.83 -17.17 26.96
C ALA A 381 31.23 -16.61 27.26
N GLN A 382 31.74 -15.72 26.41
CA GLN A 382 33.01 -15.03 26.62
C GLN A 382 32.98 -14.18 27.90
N ASN A 383 31.93 -13.39 28.11
CA ASN A 383 31.81 -12.56 29.30
C ASN A 383 31.80 -13.39 30.60
N TYR A 384 31.12 -14.54 30.63
CA TYR A 384 31.17 -15.44 31.79
C TYR A 384 32.56 -16.07 32.00
N TYR A 385 33.21 -16.51 30.93
CA TYR A 385 34.55 -17.08 31.02
C TYR A 385 35.57 -16.07 31.56
N GLU A 386 35.54 -14.83 31.07
CA GLU A 386 36.44 -13.75 31.53
C GLU A 386 36.22 -13.40 33.02
N ASN A 387 35.05 -13.69 33.57
CA ASN A 387 34.74 -13.54 35.00
C ASN A 387 35.01 -14.82 35.83
N GLY A 388 35.61 -15.85 35.22
CA GLY A 388 36.11 -17.04 35.91
C GLY A 388 35.11 -18.19 36.04
N ALA A 389 34.02 -18.20 35.28
CA ALA A 389 33.10 -19.33 35.22
C ALA A 389 33.67 -20.49 34.37
N ASP A 390 33.23 -21.72 34.67
CA ASP A 390 33.40 -22.89 33.79
C ASP A 390 32.25 -22.92 32.78
N VAL A 391 32.52 -22.54 31.54
CA VAL A 391 31.49 -22.30 30.53
C VAL A 391 31.37 -23.46 29.54
N THR A 392 30.15 -23.91 29.31
CA THR A 392 29.80 -24.84 28.21
C THR A 392 28.74 -24.23 27.32
N MET A 393 28.99 -24.15 26.02
CA MET A 393 27.98 -23.79 25.03
C MET A 393 27.28 -25.04 24.50
N LEU A 394 25.94 -25.03 24.54
CA LEU A 394 25.11 -26.09 23.97
C LEU A 394 24.71 -25.71 22.54
N GLN A 395 25.16 -26.51 21.57
CA GLN A 395 24.90 -26.32 20.16
C GLN A 395 23.90 -27.35 19.64
N ARG A 396 22.74 -26.88 19.16
CA ARG A 396 21.71 -27.75 18.54
C ARG A 396 21.91 -27.91 17.04
N SER A 397 22.25 -26.82 16.36
CA SER A 397 22.49 -26.76 14.92
C SER A 397 23.80 -26.02 14.67
N GLY A 398 24.39 -26.22 13.49
CA GLY A 398 25.58 -25.47 13.12
C GLY A 398 25.34 -23.96 13.05
N THR A 399 26.45 -23.22 13.08
CA THR A 399 26.48 -21.75 12.97
C THR A 399 27.48 -21.35 11.89
N TYR A 400 27.15 -20.34 11.07
CA TYR A 400 28.13 -19.70 10.20
C TYR A 400 29.06 -18.79 11.00
N VAL A 401 30.37 -18.97 10.88
CA VAL A 401 31.36 -18.13 11.59
C VAL A 401 32.22 -17.41 10.57
N LEU A 402 32.43 -16.11 10.80
CA LEU A 402 33.44 -15.29 10.15
C LEU A 402 34.02 -14.29 11.15
N THR A 403 35.24 -13.80 10.94
CA THR A 403 35.84 -12.81 11.86
C THR A 403 35.50 -11.37 11.48
N ALA A 404 35.46 -10.49 12.48
CA ALA A 404 35.26 -9.07 12.27
C ALA A 404 36.46 -8.41 11.57
N ASP A 405 37.69 -8.81 11.91
CA ASP A 405 38.93 -8.18 11.41
C ASP A 405 39.37 -8.67 10.03
N LYS A 406 38.80 -9.79 9.53
CA LYS A 406 39.09 -10.32 8.20
C LYS A 406 37.85 -10.52 7.34
N GLY A 407 36.95 -11.41 7.75
CA GLY A 407 35.77 -11.80 6.99
C GLY A 407 34.84 -10.62 6.69
N VAL A 408 34.52 -9.81 7.70
CA VAL A 408 33.67 -8.61 7.52
C VAL A 408 34.33 -7.57 6.62
N PHE A 409 35.62 -7.27 6.83
CA PHE A 409 36.34 -6.34 5.95
C PHE A 409 36.39 -6.81 4.49
N MET A 410 36.54 -8.12 4.26
CA MET A 410 36.48 -8.68 2.90
C MET A 410 35.12 -8.44 2.21
N MET A 411 34.02 -8.39 2.97
CA MET A 411 32.69 -8.10 2.43
C MET A 411 32.52 -6.64 2.01
N HIS A 412 33.14 -5.70 2.74
CA HIS A 412 32.99 -4.26 2.52
C HIS A 412 34.06 -3.63 1.62
N LYS A 413 35.12 -4.39 1.31
CA LYS A 413 36.29 -3.92 0.55
C LYS A 413 35.92 -3.28 -0.79
N GLY A 414 36.48 -2.10 -1.04
CA GLY A 414 36.26 -1.32 -2.26
C GLY A 414 34.90 -0.63 -2.35
N MET A 415 34.10 -0.66 -1.28
CA MET A 415 32.79 -0.02 -1.18
C MET A 415 32.77 0.92 0.02
N HIS A 416 32.45 0.40 1.21
CA HIS A 416 32.35 1.17 2.45
C HIS A 416 33.65 1.08 3.26
N GLU A 417 34.68 1.77 2.78
CA GLU A 417 36.00 1.88 3.40
C GLU A 417 36.54 3.31 3.33
N ASP A 418 37.49 3.65 4.20
CA ASP A 418 38.20 4.93 4.15
C ASP A 418 38.79 5.24 2.76
N GLY A 419 38.42 6.40 2.19
CA GLY A 419 38.82 6.80 0.84
C GLY A 419 38.07 6.09 -0.30
N GLY A 420 37.08 5.26 0.03
CA GLY A 420 36.16 4.64 -0.91
C GLY A 420 35.18 5.63 -1.56
N PRO A 421 34.29 5.13 -2.44
CA PRO A 421 33.26 5.96 -3.07
C PRO A 421 32.25 6.53 -2.06
N PRO A 422 31.48 7.56 -2.45
CA PRO A 422 30.45 8.13 -1.58
C PRO A 422 29.45 7.06 -1.09
N THR A 423 29.11 7.10 0.20
CA THR A 423 28.23 6.11 0.84
C THR A 423 26.90 5.93 0.09
N GLU A 424 26.30 7.01 -0.39
CA GLU A 424 25.03 6.95 -1.13
C GLU A 424 25.16 6.22 -2.48
N GLU A 425 26.31 6.33 -3.16
CA GLU A 425 26.58 5.57 -4.38
C GLU A 425 26.83 4.09 -4.07
N CYS A 426 27.53 3.79 -2.96
CA CYS A 426 27.71 2.42 -2.47
C CYS A 426 26.37 1.77 -2.12
N ASP A 427 25.47 2.52 -1.48
CA ASP A 427 24.14 2.07 -1.12
C ASP A 427 23.33 1.72 -2.38
N ILE A 428 23.32 2.59 -3.39
CA ILE A 428 22.67 2.31 -4.69
C ILE A 428 23.28 1.05 -5.34
N ALA A 429 24.61 0.96 -5.39
CA ALA A 429 25.27 -0.15 -6.04
C ALA A 429 25.01 -1.49 -5.34
N THR A 430 24.96 -1.49 -4.00
CA THR A 430 24.67 -2.69 -3.19
C THR A 430 23.21 -3.12 -3.34
N GLU A 431 22.27 -2.18 -3.17
CA GLU A 431 20.82 -2.46 -3.23
C GLU A 431 20.32 -2.73 -4.66
N SER A 432 21.10 -2.35 -5.68
CA SER A 432 20.69 -2.59 -7.07
C SER A 432 20.68 -4.06 -7.50
N LEU A 433 21.30 -4.97 -6.74
CA LEU A 433 21.27 -6.39 -7.05
C LEU A 433 19.95 -7.00 -6.57
N PRO A 434 19.24 -7.78 -7.41
CA PRO A 434 18.17 -8.66 -6.95
C PRO A 434 18.70 -9.63 -5.88
N TRP A 435 17.93 -9.87 -4.82
CA TRP A 435 18.36 -10.76 -3.73
C TRP A 435 18.78 -12.15 -4.21
N PRO A 436 18.06 -12.84 -5.13
CA PRO A 436 18.52 -14.14 -5.63
C PRO A 436 19.92 -14.07 -6.26
N VAL A 437 20.23 -13.00 -6.98
CA VAL A 437 21.56 -12.76 -7.58
C VAL A 437 22.59 -12.47 -6.50
N GLN A 438 22.27 -11.61 -5.53
CA GLN A 438 23.17 -11.28 -4.42
C GLN A 438 23.51 -12.50 -3.57
N LEU A 439 22.54 -13.38 -3.32
CA LEU A 439 22.75 -14.62 -2.57
C LEU A 439 23.63 -15.61 -3.35
N ALA A 440 23.42 -15.75 -4.66
CA ALA A 440 24.28 -16.58 -5.50
C ALA A 440 25.73 -16.06 -5.55
N LEU A 441 25.93 -14.74 -5.61
CA LEU A 441 27.25 -14.12 -5.50
C LEU A 441 27.88 -14.33 -4.11
N SER A 442 27.06 -14.29 -3.07
CA SER A 442 27.49 -14.49 -1.69
C SER A 442 28.10 -15.87 -1.47
N VAL A 443 27.67 -16.90 -2.21
CA VAL A 443 28.30 -18.25 -2.18
C VAL A 443 29.79 -18.19 -2.53
N HIS A 444 30.16 -17.40 -3.55
CA HIS A 444 31.57 -17.22 -3.92
C HIS A 444 32.35 -16.43 -2.88
N MET A 445 31.73 -15.37 -2.31
CA MET A 445 32.34 -14.59 -1.25
C MET A 445 32.58 -15.44 0.01
N THR A 446 31.58 -16.23 0.41
CA THR A 446 31.66 -17.15 1.55
C THR A 446 32.78 -18.18 1.36
N LYS A 447 32.96 -18.75 0.16
CA LYS A 447 34.09 -19.64 -0.12
C LYS A 447 35.44 -18.94 0.03
N ARG A 448 35.57 -17.71 -0.48
CA ARG A 448 36.80 -16.92 -0.37
C ARG A 448 37.12 -16.55 1.08
N ILE A 449 36.12 -16.17 1.86
CA ILE A 449 36.28 -15.89 3.30
C ILE A 449 36.68 -17.18 4.03
N ALA A 450 35.99 -18.29 3.76
CA ALA A 450 36.28 -19.57 4.41
C ALA A 450 37.71 -20.07 4.12
N GLU A 451 38.22 -19.87 2.90
CA GLU A 451 39.61 -20.18 2.57
C GLU A 451 40.57 -19.24 3.32
N ALA A 452 40.26 -17.94 3.35
CA ALA A 452 41.09 -16.96 4.04
C ALA A 452 41.12 -17.20 5.57
N GLU A 453 40.05 -17.74 6.15
CA GLU A 453 39.88 -18.00 7.59
C GLU A 453 40.00 -19.49 7.94
N LYS A 454 40.63 -20.28 7.06
CA LYS A 454 40.73 -21.72 7.19
C LYS A 454 41.25 -22.18 8.55
N GLU A 455 42.26 -21.49 9.10
CA GLU A 455 42.84 -21.82 10.40
C GLU A 455 41.82 -21.74 11.54
N THR A 456 41.08 -20.63 11.65
CA THR A 456 40.03 -20.45 12.66
C THR A 456 38.90 -21.47 12.49
N LEU A 457 38.43 -21.66 11.25
CA LEU A 457 37.32 -22.58 10.97
C LEU A 457 37.70 -24.05 11.22
N ASP A 458 38.91 -24.46 10.85
CA ASP A 458 39.40 -25.80 11.15
C ASP A 458 39.62 -25.96 12.66
N GLY A 459 40.18 -24.96 13.35
CA GLY A 459 40.30 -24.97 14.82
C GLY A 459 38.96 -25.19 15.52
N LEU A 460 37.91 -24.48 15.11
CA LEU A 460 36.55 -24.65 15.64
C LEU A 460 36.03 -26.08 15.42
N ARG A 461 36.21 -26.64 14.22
CA ARG A 461 35.82 -28.04 13.94
C ARG A 461 36.55 -29.02 14.84
N HIS A 462 37.87 -28.84 15.05
CA HIS A 462 38.65 -29.70 15.94
C HIS A 462 38.19 -29.61 17.40
N ALA A 463 37.72 -28.44 17.84
CA ALA A 463 37.10 -28.23 19.15
C ALA A 463 35.67 -28.80 19.28
N GLY A 464 35.13 -29.42 18.21
CA GLY A 464 33.79 -30.04 18.20
C GLY A 464 32.65 -29.09 17.81
N PHE A 465 32.96 -27.85 17.43
CA PHE A 465 31.96 -26.89 16.97
C PHE A 465 31.45 -27.24 15.57
N GLN A 466 30.13 -27.25 15.39
CA GLN A 466 29.48 -27.49 14.11
C GLN A 466 29.35 -26.20 13.32
N LEU A 467 30.00 -26.14 12.16
CA LEU A 467 29.86 -25.03 11.22
C LEU A 467 28.72 -25.29 10.25
N ASP A 468 27.96 -24.24 9.93
CA ASP A 468 26.91 -24.24 8.91
C ASP A 468 27.12 -23.05 7.98
N PHE A 469 27.23 -23.28 6.67
CA PHE A 469 27.45 -22.21 5.68
C PHE A 469 26.13 -21.67 5.11
N GLY A 470 25.00 -22.08 5.69
CA GLY A 470 23.66 -21.72 5.25
C GLY A 470 23.23 -22.45 3.98
N PRO A 471 21.99 -22.23 3.54
CA PRO A 471 21.49 -22.75 2.26
C PRO A 471 22.44 -22.42 1.11
N ASP A 472 22.88 -23.45 0.38
CA ASP A 472 23.81 -23.41 -0.76
C ASP A 472 25.18 -22.77 -0.49
N GLY A 473 25.53 -22.57 0.78
CA GLY A 473 26.78 -21.93 1.17
C GLY A 473 26.78 -20.41 1.02
N ALA A 474 25.62 -19.75 1.02
CA ALA A 474 25.50 -18.29 0.88
C ALA A 474 25.88 -17.49 2.15
N GLY A 475 26.23 -18.18 3.24
CA GLY A 475 26.79 -17.61 4.47
C GLY A 475 25.88 -16.60 5.16
N ILE A 476 26.49 -15.54 5.70
CA ILE A 476 25.82 -14.55 6.56
C ILE A 476 24.68 -13.82 5.85
N ALA A 477 24.80 -13.52 4.55
CA ALA A 477 23.77 -12.79 3.81
C ALA A 477 22.43 -13.53 3.87
N ARG A 478 22.42 -14.83 3.55
CA ARG A 478 21.21 -15.65 3.63
C ARG A 478 20.71 -15.77 5.07
N ALA A 479 21.60 -16.09 6.01
CA ALA A 479 21.24 -16.29 7.41
C ALA A 479 20.59 -15.05 8.05
N TYR A 480 21.07 -13.85 7.69
CA TYR A 480 20.52 -12.59 8.16
C TYR A 480 19.08 -12.38 7.67
N PHE A 481 18.85 -12.42 6.36
CA PHE A 481 17.54 -12.06 5.79
C PHE A 481 16.45 -13.11 6.02
N THR A 482 16.80 -14.40 6.08
CA THR A 482 15.77 -15.46 6.24
C THR A 482 15.53 -15.89 7.67
N ARG A 483 16.48 -15.64 8.59
CA ARG A 483 16.37 -16.12 9.98
C ARG A 483 16.70 -15.06 11.03
N GLY A 484 17.43 -14.00 10.69
CA GLY A 484 17.92 -13.02 11.67
C GLY A 484 18.90 -13.62 12.69
N GLY A 485 19.56 -14.73 12.34
CA GLY A 485 20.43 -15.49 13.24
C GLY A 485 20.98 -16.76 12.62
N GLY A 486 21.71 -17.56 13.40
CA GLY A 486 22.43 -18.74 12.88
C GLY A 486 23.83 -18.42 12.35
N TYR A 487 24.33 -17.22 12.62
CA TYR A 487 25.69 -16.80 12.35
C TYR A 487 26.33 -16.16 13.59
N TYR A 488 27.66 -16.12 13.60
CA TYR A 488 28.49 -15.42 14.56
C TYR A 488 29.56 -14.62 13.84
N ILE A 489 29.66 -13.33 14.15
CA ILE A 489 30.80 -12.49 13.76
C ILE A 489 31.78 -12.51 14.92
N ASP A 490 32.91 -13.19 14.72
CA ASP A 490 33.91 -13.39 15.76
C ASP A 490 34.67 -12.11 16.09
N VAL A 491 34.61 -11.76 17.36
CA VAL A 491 35.37 -10.67 17.99
C VAL A 491 36.29 -11.17 19.10
N GLY A 492 36.46 -12.49 19.22
CA GLY A 492 37.43 -13.13 20.13
C GLY A 492 36.99 -14.45 20.76
N CYS A 493 35.69 -14.75 20.80
CA CYS A 493 35.17 -15.94 21.48
C CYS A 493 35.60 -17.24 20.79
N SER A 494 35.78 -17.23 19.46
CA SER A 494 36.16 -18.44 18.73
C SER A 494 37.51 -19.01 19.21
N GLN A 495 38.49 -18.15 19.53
CA GLN A 495 39.77 -18.61 20.05
C GLN A 495 39.64 -19.29 21.42
N LEU A 496 38.72 -18.83 22.27
CA LEU A 496 38.45 -19.47 23.57
C LEU A 496 37.86 -20.88 23.40
N ILE A 497 37.05 -21.09 22.37
CA ILE A 497 36.54 -22.41 22.01
C ILE A 497 37.68 -23.29 21.48
N ILE A 498 38.50 -22.78 20.57
CA ILE A 498 39.66 -23.49 19.98
C ILE A 498 40.63 -23.95 21.08
N ASP A 499 40.90 -23.09 22.05
CA ASP A 499 41.79 -23.37 23.19
C ASP A 499 41.17 -24.32 24.24
N GLY A 500 39.89 -24.71 24.09
CA GLY A 500 39.17 -25.54 25.04
C GLY A 500 38.79 -24.84 26.36
N LYS A 501 38.92 -23.51 26.40
CA LYS A 501 38.57 -22.65 27.55
C LYS A 501 37.06 -22.49 27.70
N ILE A 502 36.34 -22.46 26.58
CA ILE A 502 34.89 -22.59 26.52
C ILE A 502 34.58 -23.94 25.85
N LYS A 503 33.85 -24.80 26.55
CA LYS A 503 33.54 -26.15 26.07
C LYS A 503 32.35 -26.11 25.11
N ILE A 504 32.35 -26.96 24.09
CA ILE A 504 31.20 -27.17 23.21
C ILE A 504 30.55 -28.52 23.51
N LYS A 505 29.23 -28.53 23.69
CA LYS A 505 28.42 -29.75 23.67
C LYS A 505 27.46 -29.67 22.48
N HIS A 506 27.66 -30.52 21.50
CA HIS A 506 26.70 -30.68 20.40
C HIS A 506 25.58 -31.64 20.84
N SER A 507 24.32 -31.21 20.69
CA SER A 507 23.14 -32.01 20.97
C SER A 507 22.00 -31.67 19.99
N PRO A 508 21.88 -32.40 18.87
CA PRO A 508 20.85 -32.16 17.86
C PRO A 508 19.42 -32.20 18.40
N GLY A 509 19.15 -33.08 19.36
CA GLY A 509 17.85 -33.20 20.02
C GLY A 509 17.59 -32.11 21.07
N GLY A 510 18.60 -31.32 21.43
CA GLY A 510 18.49 -30.23 22.39
C GLY A 510 18.26 -30.69 23.83
N ILE A 511 17.49 -29.90 24.57
CA ILE A 511 17.24 -30.08 26.01
C ILE A 511 15.99 -30.95 26.20
N ASN A 512 16.09 -31.96 27.06
CA ASN A 512 14.96 -32.81 27.46
C ASN A 512 14.32 -32.37 28.78
N GLY A 513 15.07 -31.75 29.69
CA GLY A 513 14.55 -31.26 30.97
C GLY A 513 15.65 -30.86 31.94
N PHE A 514 15.28 -30.62 33.20
CA PHE A 514 16.20 -30.25 34.28
C PHE A 514 16.11 -31.23 35.46
N SER A 515 17.18 -31.38 36.22
CA SER A 515 17.16 -31.92 37.59
C SER A 515 17.52 -30.82 38.59
N ASN A 516 17.67 -31.13 39.88
CA ASN A 516 18.03 -30.13 40.90
C ASN A 516 19.31 -29.33 40.58
N HIS A 517 20.29 -29.95 39.91
CA HIS A 517 21.62 -29.35 39.64
C HIS A 517 22.16 -29.61 38.24
N GLU A 518 21.36 -30.17 37.33
CA GLU A 518 21.82 -30.55 35.98
C GLU A 518 20.80 -30.20 34.90
N LEU A 519 21.31 -29.90 33.70
CA LEU A 519 20.55 -29.81 32.47
C LEU A 519 20.60 -31.17 31.75
N ARG A 520 19.44 -31.80 31.53
CA ARG A 520 19.33 -33.09 30.85
C ARG A 520 19.09 -32.89 29.35
N LEU A 521 19.86 -33.60 28.54
CA LEU A 521 19.83 -33.53 27.08
C LEU A 521 19.00 -34.68 26.48
N ALA A 522 18.54 -34.50 25.25
CA ALA A 522 17.71 -35.48 24.55
C ALA A 522 18.44 -36.78 24.17
N ASP A 523 19.78 -36.75 24.13
CA ASP A 523 20.63 -37.91 23.89
C ASP A 523 20.86 -38.77 25.16
N GLY A 524 20.31 -38.35 26.31
CA GLY A 524 20.46 -39.03 27.60
C GLY A 524 21.59 -38.50 28.47
N ASP A 525 22.42 -37.58 27.97
CA ASP A 525 23.49 -36.95 28.76
C ASP A 525 22.95 -35.88 29.72
N SER A 526 23.71 -35.60 30.79
CA SER A 526 23.44 -34.52 31.74
C SER A 526 24.65 -33.59 31.86
N LEU A 527 24.40 -32.29 31.96
CA LEU A 527 25.41 -31.27 32.21
C LEU A 527 25.16 -30.59 33.56
N PRO A 528 26.07 -30.70 34.54
CA PRO A 528 25.95 -29.97 35.80
C PRO A 528 26.00 -28.47 35.56
N ALA A 529 25.09 -27.73 36.18
CA ALA A 529 24.98 -26.28 35.98
C ALA A 529 24.57 -25.55 37.26
N ASP A 530 25.22 -24.42 37.52
CA ASP A 530 24.76 -23.41 38.46
C ASP A 530 23.87 -22.37 37.75
N MET A 531 24.09 -22.16 36.45
CA MET A 531 23.33 -21.21 35.63
C MET A 531 23.11 -21.73 34.21
N VAL A 532 21.93 -21.45 33.64
CA VAL A 532 21.60 -21.73 32.24
C VAL A 532 21.09 -20.46 31.57
N VAL A 533 21.78 -20.02 30.53
CA VAL A 533 21.39 -18.86 29.72
C VAL A 533 20.79 -19.33 28.40
N LEU A 534 19.52 -19.01 28.17
CA LEU A 534 18.82 -19.32 26.93
C LEU A 534 19.11 -18.22 25.90
N ALA A 535 20.09 -18.45 25.02
CA ALA A 535 20.38 -17.59 23.86
C ALA A 535 19.59 -18.09 22.63
N THR A 536 18.27 -18.25 22.81
CA THR A 536 17.38 -19.03 21.93
C THR A 536 16.67 -18.20 20.86
N GLY A 537 17.11 -16.94 20.66
CA GLY A 537 16.63 -16.06 19.61
C GLY A 537 15.34 -15.31 19.97
N TYR A 538 14.66 -14.81 18.96
CA TYR A 538 13.50 -13.94 19.07
C TYR A 538 12.44 -14.32 18.03
N ASP A 539 11.19 -13.98 18.30
CA ASP A 539 10.07 -14.16 17.37
C ASP A 539 10.00 -13.05 16.30
N ASN A 540 9.05 -13.18 15.37
CA ASN A 540 8.74 -12.18 14.34
C ASN A 540 8.24 -10.86 14.97
N MET A 541 8.53 -9.71 14.37
CA MET A 541 8.08 -8.39 14.87
C MET A 541 6.57 -8.29 15.05
N ARG A 542 5.78 -9.07 14.29
CA ARG A 542 4.33 -9.19 14.42
C ARG A 542 3.86 -9.57 15.82
N THR A 543 4.66 -10.31 16.61
CA THR A 543 4.30 -10.64 18.00
C THR A 543 4.29 -9.41 18.91
N THR A 544 5.23 -8.48 18.71
CA THR A 544 5.25 -7.20 19.44
C THR A 544 4.12 -6.28 19.01
N VAL A 545 3.77 -6.29 17.72
CA VAL A 545 2.60 -5.56 17.21
C VAL A 545 1.32 -6.09 17.85
N ARG A 546 1.14 -7.41 17.90
CA ARG A 546 -0.03 -8.02 18.56
C ARG A 546 -0.14 -7.62 20.03
N LYS A 547 0.98 -7.66 20.75
CA LYS A 547 1.04 -7.32 22.18
C LYS A 547 0.69 -5.85 22.45
N VAL A 548 1.07 -4.93 21.55
CA VAL A 548 0.94 -3.48 21.80
C VAL A 548 -0.26 -2.86 21.09
N LEU A 549 -0.59 -3.30 19.87
CA LEU A 549 -1.67 -2.77 19.03
C LEU A 549 -2.89 -3.71 18.95
N GLY A 550 -2.80 -4.92 19.51
CA GLY A 550 -3.89 -5.89 19.58
C GLY A 550 -4.04 -6.79 18.35
N ASP A 551 -4.91 -7.79 18.47
CA ASP A 551 -5.10 -8.83 17.46
C ASP A 551 -5.62 -8.29 16.12
N LYS A 552 -6.61 -7.37 16.16
CA LYS A 552 -7.22 -6.76 14.98
C LYS A 552 -6.19 -6.13 14.02
N VAL A 553 -5.18 -5.46 14.58
CA VAL A 553 -4.11 -4.83 13.78
C VAL A 553 -3.13 -5.89 13.30
N ALA A 554 -2.63 -6.73 14.23
CA ALA A 554 -1.63 -7.74 13.91
C ALA A 554 -2.12 -8.79 12.91
N ASP A 555 -3.42 -9.13 12.90
CA ASP A 555 -4.01 -10.09 11.97
C ASP A 555 -4.00 -9.59 10.51
N LYS A 556 -4.10 -8.27 10.30
CA LYS A 556 -3.99 -7.64 8.96
C LYS A 556 -2.53 -7.47 8.51
N CYS A 557 -1.56 -7.47 9.42
CA CYS A 557 -0.14 -7.35 9.08
C CYS A 557 0.41 -8.68 8.53
N SER A 558 1.20 -8.57 7.46
CA SER A 558 2.04 -9.65 6.92
C SER A 558 3.21 -9.94 7.86
N ASP A 559 3.78 -11.14 7.74
CA ASP A 559 5.02 -11.47 8.44
C ASP A 559 6.19 -10.68 7.83
N VAL A 560 7.14 -10.27 8.67
CA VAL A 560 8.35 -9.55 8.24
C VAL A 560 9.53 -10.48 8.01
N TRP A 561 10.47 -10.03 7.18
CA TRP A 561 11.71 -10.75 6.79
C TRP A 561 11.45 -11.95 5.89
N ASP A 562 12.52 -12.68 5.54
CA ASP A 562 12.54 -13.65 4.45
C ASP A 562 12.15 -13.03 3.09
N LEU A 563 12.20 -13.83 2.02
CA LEU A 563 11.87 -13.39 0.68
C LEU A 563 10.45 -13.81 0.28
N ASP A 564 9.75 -12.95 -0.45
CA ASP A 564 8.49 -13.26 -1.12
C ASP A 564 8.71 -14.01 -2.45
N ALA A 565 7.62 -14.33 -3.16
CA ALA A 565 7.70 -15.06 -4.42
C ALA A 565 8.51 -14.34 -5.53
N GLU A 566 8.65 -13.01 -5.48
CA GLU A 566 9.48 -12.21 -6.40
C GLU A 566 10.95 -12.17 -5.97
N GLY A 567 11.25 -12.60 -4.75
CA GLY A 567 12.57 -12.50 -4.16
C GLY A 567 12.81 -11.17 -3.44
N GLU A 568 11.78 -10.43 -3.06
CA GLU A 568 11.89 -9.23 -2.23
C GLU A 568 11.63 -9.50 -0.75
N VAL A 569 12.19 -8.66 0.13
CA VAL A 569 12.00 -8.84 1.58
C VAL A 569 10.53 -8.60 1.96
N GLN A 570 9.93 -9.53 2.72
CA GLN A 570 8.52 -9.44 3.10
C GLN A 570 8.28 -8.30 4.10
N ALA A 571 7.30 -7.45 3.78
CA ALA A 571 6.70 -6.39 4.61
C ALA A 571 7.64 -5.33 5.22
N MET A 572 8.95 -5.57 5.25
CA MET A 572 9.97 -4.62 5.67
C MET A 572 10.08 -3.53 4.61
N TRP A 573 9.94 -2.28 5.05
CA TRP A 573 10.17 -1.09 4.22
C TRP A 573 9.18 -0.84 3.08
N ARG A 574 8.15 -1.67 2.98
CA ARG A 574 7.09 -1.66 1.98
C ARG A 574 5.71 -1.82 2.66
N PRO A 575 4.59 -1.83 1.92
CA PRO A 575 3.27 -2.02 2.51
C PRO A 575 3.20 -3.27 3.40
N SER A 576 2.69 -3.10 4.62
CA SER A 576 2.67 -4.17 5.64
C SER A 576 1.47 -5.11 5.52
N GLY A 577 0.51 -4.83 4.64
CA GLY A 577 -0.82 -5.44 4.62
C GLY A 577 -1.87 -4.69 5.43
N HIS A 578 -1.48 -3.80 6.35
CA HIS A 578 -2.40 -2.92 7.09
C HIS A 578 -2.30 -1.46 6.60
N PRO A 579 -3.43 -0.78 6.30
CA PRO A 579 -3.43 0.64 5.91
C PRO A 579 -2.76 1.55 6.94
N GLY A 580 -1.87 2.43 6.48
CA GLY A 580 -1.21 3.39 7.36
C GLY A 580 -0.32 2.76 8.44
N PHE A 581 0.08 1.50 8.32
CA PHE A 581 1.05 0.84 9.21
C PHE A 581 2.26 0.36 8.41
N TRP A 582 3.47 0.59 8.95
CA TRP A 582 4.73 0.28 8.28
C TRP A 582 5.70 -0.41 9.23
N TYR A 583 6.42 -1.43 8.76
CA TYR A 583 7.56 -2.00 9.47
C TYR A 583 8.87 -1.35 9.04
N HIS A 584 9.70 -0.95 10.01
CA HIS A 584 11.03 -0.43 9.74
C HIS A 584 12.05 -0.92 10.77
N GLY A 585 13.18 -1.42 10.28
CA GLY A 585 14.20 -2.05 11.11
C GLY A 585 15.37 -2.56 10.27
N GLY A 586 16.33 -3.20 10.91
CA GLY A 586 17.58 -3.69 10.31
C GLY A 586 18.82 -3.17 11.04
N ASN A 587 20.00 -3.41 10.47
CA ASN A 587 21.23 -2.75 10.90
C ASN A 587 21.21 -1.26 10.52
N LEU A 588 22.27 -0.52 10.88
CA LEU A 588 22.31 0.93 10.66
C LEU A 588 22.25 1.31 9.17
N ALA A 589 22.93 0.56 8.31
CA ALA A 589 22.93 0.79 6.86
C ALA A 589 21.53 0.61 6.26
N LEU A 590 20.87 -0.51 6.53
CA LEU A 590 19.50 -0.75 6.05
C LEU A 590 18.53 0.32 6.57
N CYS A 591 18.67 0.74 7.84
CA CYS A 591 17.85 1.82 8.39
C CYS A 591 18.09 3.16 7.66
N ARG A 592 19.34 3.51 7.35
CA ARG A 592 19.70 4.70 6.56
C ARG A 592 19.09 4.66 5.16
N VAL A 593 19.24 3.54 4.46
CA VAL A 593 18.79 3.37 3.07
C VAL A 593 17.27 3.38 2.99
N TYR A 594 16.61 2.47 3.71
CA TYR A 594 15.20 2.18 3.51
C TYR A 594 14.26 3.19 4.17
N SER A 595 14.76 3.99 5.13
CA SER A 595 14.00 5.14 5.64
C SER A 595 13.65 6.14 4.54
N LYS A 596 14.48 6.30 3.50
CA LYS A 596 14.16 7.13 2.33
C LYS A 596 12.92 6.60 1.61
N PHE A 597 12.90 5.31 1.28
CA PHE A 597 11.80 4.72 0.52
C PHE A 597 10.47 4.74 1.30
N ILE A 598 10.48 4.49 2.60
CA ILE A 598 9.26 4.65 3.43
C ILE A 598 8.80 6.11 3.44
N ALA A 599 9.73 7.06 3.62
CA ALA A 599 9.38 8.48 3.65
C ALA A 599 8.76 8.94 2.32
N LEU A 600 9.32 8.51 1.19
CA LEU A 600 8.78 8.78 -0.15
C LEU A 600 7.36 8.21 -0.32
N GLN A 601 7.12 6.96 0.10
CA GLN A 601 5.78 6.35 0.06
C GLN A 601 4.79 7.13 0.93
N ILE A 602 5.14 7.44 2.18
CA ILE A 602 4.28 8.23 3.09
C ILE A 602 4.00 9.60 2.47
N LYS A 603 5.02 10.31 1.98
CA LYS A 603 4.83 11.63 1.37
C LYS A 603 3.96 11.58 0.12
N ALA A 604 4.09 10.53 -0.69
CA ALA A 604 3.23 10.32 -1.84
C ALA A 604 1.76 10.16 -1.43
N VAL A 605 1.48 9.34 -0.39
CA VAL A 605 0.12 9.18 0.17
C VAL A 605 -0.45 10.53 0.65
N GLU A 606 0.38 11.32 1.32
CA GLU A 606 -0.04 12.58 1.94
C GLU A 606 -0.24 13.71 0.94
N THR A 607 0.57 13.77 -0.12
CA THR A 607 0.49 14.85 -1.11
C THR A 607 -0.72 14.69 -2.04
N VAL A 608 -1.18 13.45 -2.24
CA VAL A 608 -2.40 13.12 -3.02
C VAL A 608 -3.68 13.69 -2.39
N GLN A 609 -3.68 14.06 -1.11
CA GLN A 609 -4.86 14.64 -0.44
C GLN A 609 -5.10 16.14 -0.78
N ASN A 610 -4.13 16.85 -1.37
CA ASN A 610 -4.22 18.31 -1.63
C ASN A 610 -4.22 18.72 -3.12
N ILE A 611 -4.37 17.78 -4.06
CA ILE A 611 -4.50 18.07 -5.50
C ILE A 611 -5.69 17.26 -6.07
N SER A 612 -6.70 17.95 -6.58
CA SER A 612 -7.71 17.37 -7.49
C SER A 612 -7.15 17.31 -8.92
N PRO A 613 -7.50 16.37 -9.80
CA PRO A 613 -7.73 14.93 -9.66
C PRO A 613 -6.75 14.15 -10.58
N PHE A 614 -5.61 13.67 -10.06
CA PHE A 614 -4.71 12.68 -10.69
C PHE A 614 -3.89 12.05 -9.54
N ASN A 615 -3.86 10.74 -9.25
CA ASN A 615 -4.23 9.53 -9.97
C ASN A 615 -5.03 8.59 -9.04
N LEU A 616 -6.10 8.01 -9.56
CA LEU A 616 -6.99 7.05 -8.87
C LEU A 616 -6.28 5.80 -8.32
N GLU A 617 -5.06 5.49 -8.75
CA GLU A 617 -4.42 4.21 -8.42
C GLU A 617 -3.38 4.22 -7.28
N ILE A 618 -2.98 5.33 -6.67
CA ILE A 618 -2.27 5.21 -5.36
C ILE A 618 -3.27 4.74 -4.30
N LYS A 619 -4.52 5.18 -4.44
CA LYS A 619 -5.65 4.65 -3.67
C LYS A 619 -5.90 3.19 -4.08
N ASP A 620 -6.07 2.88 -5.37
CA ASP A 620 -6.33 1.49 -5.76
C ASP A 620 -5.15 0.55 -5.50
N LEU A 621 -3.87 0.94 -5.56
CA LEU A 621 -2.74 0.02 -5.33
C LEU A 621 -2.44 -0.18 -3.84
N LEU A 622 -2.61 0.87 -3.01
CA LEU A 622 -2.57 0.70 -1.55
C LEU A 622 -3.84 -0.01 -1.04
N LEU A 623 -5.00 0.17 -1.68
CA LEU A 623 -6.20 -0.63 -1.38
C LEU A 623 -6.16 -2.05 -2.00
N ASN A 624 -5.50 -2.29 -3.13
CA ASN A 624 -5.47 -3.60 -3.80
C ASN A 624 -4.46 -4.57 -3.16
N ILE A 625 -3.49 -4.07 -2.39
CA ILE A 625 -2.63 -4.90 -1.52
C ILE A 625 -3.31 -5.12 -0.14
N MET A 626 -4.42 -4.43 0.14
CA MET A 626 -5.12 -4.46 1.42
C MET A 626 -6.52 -5.05 1.27
N VAL A 627 -6.61 -6.35 1.57
CA VAL A 627 -7.83 -7.04 2.04
C VAL A 627 -8.87 -7.37 0.96
N ASP A 628 -9.25 -8.64 0.98
CA ASP A 628 -10.37 -9.30 0.31
C ASP A 628 -11.74 -8.68 0.69
N SER A 629 -11.99 -7.42 0.34
CA SER A 629 -13.31 -6.79 0.48
C SER A 629 -13.64 -5.82 -0.66
N LYS A 630 -14.46 -6.30 -1.60
CA LYS A 630 -15.02 -5.59 -2.75
C LYS A 630 -15.78 -4.31 -2.35
N LEU A 631 -15.15 -3.13 -2.47
CA LEU A 631 -15.85 -1.83 -2.44
C LEU A 631 -15.59 -1.09 -3.76
N LEU A 632 -16.67 -0.60 -4.38
CA LEU A 632 -16.63 0.11 -5.66
C LEU A 632 -16.15 1.56 -5.50
N PRO A 633 -15.54 2.18 -6.53
CA PRO A 633 -15.22 3.61 -6.54
C PRO A 633 -16.43 4.47 -6.15
N THR A 634 -16.25 5.37 -5.17
CA THR A 634 -17.28 6.30 -4.70
C THR A 634 -16.95 7.76 -5.00
N ARG A 635 -18.00 8.57 -5.16
CA ARG A 635 -17.93 10.03 -5.35
C ARG A 635 -19.06 10.71 -4.56
N PRO A 636 -18.88 11.97 -4.12
CA PRO A 636 -19.94 12.67 -3.42
C PRO A 636 -20.97 13.23 -4.42
N LEU A 637 -22.27 13.13 -4.11
CA LEU A 637 -23.36 13.64 -4.98
C LEU A 637 -23.43 15.19 -5.04
N SER A 638 -22.50 15.90 -4.39
CA SER A 638 -22.19 17.34 -4.49
C SER A 638 -20.91 17.59 -3.67
N LYS A 639 -20.32 18.79 -3.64
CA LYS A 639 -19.10 19.05 -2.83
C LYS A 639 -19.24 18.66 -1.36
N ASN A 640 -20.45 18.80 -0.81
CA ASN A 640 -20.80 18.44 0.57
C ASN A 640 -21.84 17.30 0.65
N GLY A 641 -22.02 16.58 -0.46
CA GLY A 641 -23.02 15.53 -0.60
C GLY A 641 -22.55 14.19 -0.03
N PRO A 642 -23.47 13.21 0.10
CA PRO A 642 -23.14 11.87 0.56
C PRO A 642 -22.24 11.16 -0.46
N LEU A 643 -21.28 10.37 0.03
CA LEU A 643 -20.45 9.49 -0.79
C LEU A 643 -21.26 8.27 -1.21
N VAL A 644 -21.35 8.03 -2.51
CA VAL A 644 -22.04 6.88 -3.10
C VAL A 644 -21.19 6.25 -4.20
N PRO A 645 -21.37 4.95 -4.52
CA PRO A 645 -20.83 4.34 -5.73
C PRO A 645 -21.04 5.22 -6.98
N ARG A 646 -19.99 5.39 -7.78
CA ARG A 646 -20.01 6.24 -8.99
C ARG A 646 -20.91 5.67 -10.09
N LEU A 647 -21.15 4.37 -10.04
CA LEU A 647 -22.21 3.70 -10.76
C LEU A 647 -23.19 3.18 -9.70
N GLY A 648 -24.49 3.46 -9.85
CA GLY A 648 -25.52 2.93 -8.97
C GLY A 648 -26.37 1.84 -9.64
N LEU A 649 -27.29 1.26 -8.88
CA LEU A 649 -28.19 0.22 -9.33
C LEU A 649 -29.63 0.73 -9.47
N GLY A 650 -30.11 0.81 -10.71
CA GLY A 650 -31.52 1.10 -10.99
C GLY A 650 -32.40 -0.15 -10.88
N LEU A 651 -33.39 -0.14 -10.00
CA LEU A 651 -34.21 -1.33 -9.72
C LEU A 651 -35.46 -1.49 -10.59
N MET A 652 -35.74 -0.54 -11.49
CA MET A 652 -36.89 -0.61 -12.39
C MET A 652 -36.94 -1.90 -13.22
N GLY A 653 -35.78 -2.36 -13.72
CA GLY A 653 -35.66 -3.60 -14.49
C GLY A 653 -35.91 -4.86 -13.65
N ALA A 654 -35.49 -4.85 -12.38
CA ALA A 654 -35.71 -5.95 -11.44
C ALA A 654 -37.17 -6.03 -10.93
N SER A 655 -37.98 -5.00 -11.21
CA SER A 655 -39.38 -4.87 -10.76
C SER A 655 -40.41 -5.01 -11.89
N GLY A 656 -40.00 -5.51 -13.06
CA GLY A 656 -40.92 -5.97 -14.09
C GLY A 656 -41.41 -4.91 -15.09
N THR A 657 -40.64 -3.84 -15.32
CA THR A 657 -40.99 -2.82 -16.33
C THR A 657 -40.69 -3.25 -17.78
N TYR A 658 -39.82 -4.25 -17.94
CA TYR A 658 -39.38 -4.80 -19.24
C TYR A 658 -39.79 -6.28 -19.43
N GLY A 659 -40.91 -6.67 -18.82
CA GLY A 659 -41.41 -8.05 -18.76
C GLY A 659 -41.87 -8.44 -17.34
N MET A 660 -42.29 -9.68 -17.12
CA MET A 660 -42.70 -10.11 -15.78
C MET A 660 -41.52 -10.13 -14.79
N PRO A 661 -41.70 -9.66 -13.54
CA PRO A 661 -40.65 -9.77 -12.53
C PRO A 661 -40.38 -11.25 -12.22
N ALA A 662 -39.13 -11.54 -11.85
CA ALA A 662 -38.77 -12.85 -11.33
C ALA A 662 -39.45 -13.11 -9.97
N ARG A 663 -39.37 -14.35 -9.48
CA ARG A 663 -39.83 -14.67 -8.12
C ARG A 663 -38.99 -13.92 -7.08
N ASP A 664 -39.57 -13.65 -5.93
CA ASP A 664 -38.91 -12.90 -4.85
C ASP A 664 -37.57 -13.51 -4.44
N GLU A 665 -37.44 -14.84 -4.38
CA GLU A 665 -36.17 -15.48 -3.99
C GLU A 665 -35.02 -15.12 -4.94
N GLU A 666 -35.31 -15.06 -6.25
CA GLU A 666 -34.32 -14.72 -7.28
C GLU A 666 -33.96 -13.22 -7.22
N ARG A 667 -34.95 -12.35 -6.95
CA ARG A 667 -34.73 -10.91 -6.81
C ARG A 667 -33.96 -10.57 -5.53
N LEU A 668 -34.24 -11.25 -4.43
CA LEU A 668 -33.49 -11.12 -3.18
C LEU A 668 -32.05 -11.61 -3.32
N ALA A 669 -31.85 -12.76 -3.98
CA ALA A 669 -30.50 -13.26 -4.29
C ALA A 669 -29.70 -12.30 -5.19
N PHE A 670 -30.37 -11.63 -6.13
CA PHE A 670 -29.76 -10.58 -6.93
C PHE A 670 -29.33 -9.38 -6.07
N LEU A 671 -30.14 -8.93 -5.11
CA LEU A 671 -29.78 -7.87 -4.17
C LEU A 671 -28.63 -8.27 -3.25
N ASP A 672 -28.61 -9.52 -2.77
CA ASP A 672 -27.47 -10.06 -2.02
C ASP A 672 -26.19 -10.04 -2.86
N LYS A 673 -26.27 -10.39 -4.14
CA LYS A 673 -25.12 -10.36 -5.04
C LYS A 673 -24.65 -8.94 -5.35
N ALA A 674 -25.58 -8.00 -5.54
CA ALA A 674 -25.27 -6.58 -5.66
C ALA A 674 -24.52 -6.08 -4.43
N TYR A 675 -25.02 -6.43 -3.23
CA TYR A 675 -24.34 -6.12 -1.99
C TYR A 675 -22.95 -6.76 -1.88
N GLU A 676 -22.82 -8.05 -2.21
CA GLU A 676 -21.54 -8.77 -2.19
C GLU A 676 -20.50 -8.15 -3.15
N LYS A 677 -20.95 -7.60 -4.28
CA LYS A 677 -20.10 -6.94 -5.29
C LYS A 677 -19.74 -5.49 -4.94
N GLY A 678 -20.15 -5.00 -3.77
CA GLY A 678 -19.81 -3.66 -3.30
C GLY A 678 -20.80 -2.56 -3.73
N GLU A 679 -21.90 -2.90 -4.40
CA GLU A 679 -22.93 -1.94 -4.80
C GLU A 679 -23.75 -1.48 -3.59
N ARG A 680 -23.88 -0.17 -3.41
CA ARG A 680 -24.51 0.47 -2.26
C ARG A 680 -25.45 1.62 -2.62
N PHE A 681 -25.46 2.10 -3.87
CA PHE A 681 -26.37 3.16 -4.33
C PHE A 681 -27.55 2.54 -5.06
N TRP A 682 -28.67 2.34 -4.35
CA TRP A 682 -29.84 1.67 -4.91
C TRP A 682 -30.95 2.67 -5.18
N ASP A 683 -31.42 2.72 -6.44
CA ASP A 683 -32.46 3.61 -6.90
C ASP A 683 -33.74 2.83 -7.23
N THR A 684 -34.83 3.14 -6.51
CA THR A 684 -36.17 2.59 -6.67
C THR A 684 -37.22 3.70 -6.80
N ALA A 685 -38.50 3.38 -6.93
CA ALA A 685 -39.60 4.34 -6.89
C ALA A 685 -40.92 3.67 -6.49
N ASP A 686 -41.86 4.45 -5.98
CA ASP A 686 -43.24 4.05 -5.69
C ASP A 686 -43.96 3.44 -6.92
N LYS A 687 -43.69 3.98 -8.10
CA LYS A 687 -44.23 3.54 -9.39
C LYS A 687 -43.74 2.15 -9.81
N TYR A 688 -42.63 1.65 -9.27
CA TYR A 688 -42.00 0.41 -9.73
C TYR A 688 -42.67 -0.84 -9.13
N GLY A 689 -43.99 -0.96 -9.25
CA GLY A 689 -44.73 -2.11 -8.75
C GLY A 689 -44.45 -2.37 -7.27
N ASP A 690 -43.98 -3.58 -6.94
CA ASP A 690 -43.66 -4.04 -5.59
C ASP A 690 -42.19 -3.80 -5.17
N SER A 691 -41.44 -2.97 -5.89
CA SER A 691 -40.00 -2.76 -5.66
C SER A 691 -39.67 -2.32 -4.23
N GLU A 692 -40.45 -1.40 -3.65
CA GLU A 692 -40.29 -0.96 -2.26
C GLU A 692 -40.61 -2.08 -1.26
N ASP A 693 -41.62 -2.91 -1.55
CA ASP A 693 -42.00 -4.03 -0.68
C ASP A 693 -40.91 -5.13 -0.70
N LEU A 694 -40.32 -5.42 -1.87
CA LEU A 694 -39.20 -6.36 -2.00
C LEU A 694 -37.98 -5.86 -1.21
N LEU A 695 -37.64 -4.58 -1.34
CA LEU A 695 -36.54 -3.99 -0.59
C LEU A 695 -36.81 -4.04 0.92
N GLY A 696 -38.05 -3.82 1.36
CA GLY A 696 -38.45 -3.97 2.76
C GLY A 696 -38.22 -5.40 3.27
N LYS A 697 -38.56 -6.43 2.48
CA LYS A 697 -38.21 -7.83 2.78
C LYS A 697 -36.70 -8.03 2.90
N TRP A 698 -35.91 -7.47 1.98
CA TRP A 698 -34.45 -7.58 2.01
C TRP A 698 -33.85 -6.90 3.26
N PHE A 699 -34.30 -5.70 3.62
CA PHE A 699 -33.83 -4.99 4.81
C PHE A 699 -34.25 -5.67 6.10
N THR A 700 -35.45 -6.25 6.15
CA THR A 700 -35.92 -7.06 7.28
C THR A 700 -35.03 -8.28 7.48
N ALA A 701 -34.63 -8.95 6.39
CA ALA A 701 -33.71 -10.08 6.43
C ALA A 701 -32.25 -9.66 6.72
N ASN A 702 -31.89 -8.41 6.46
CA ASN A 702 -30.52 -7.90 6.55
C ASN A 702 -30.42 -6.55 7.31
N PRO A 703 -30.87 -6.48 8.58
CA PRO A 703 -30.96 -5.20 9.31
C PRO A 703 -29.59 -4.52 9.46
N ASP A 704 -28.53 -5.29 9.72
CA ASP A 704 -27.17 -4.77 9.86
C ASP A 704 -26.59 -4.20 8.56
N LYS A 705 -27.11 -4.62 7.40
CA LYS A 705 -26.65 -4.17 6.09
C LYS A 705 -27.31 -2.86 5.65
N ARG A 706 -28.50 -2.52 6.16
CA ARG A 706 -29.26 -1.31 5.76
C ARG A 706 -28.43 -0.03 5.89
N LYS A 707 -27.64 0.10 6.97
CA LYS A 707 -26.80 1.27 7.23
C LYS A 707 -25.73 1.53 6.15
N ASN A 708 -25.42 0.51 5.34
CA ASN A 708 -24.44 0.59 4.26
C ASN A 708 -25.08 0.96 2.92
N ILE A 709 -26.40 0.83 2.77
CA ILE A 709 -27.11 1.16 1.52
C ILE A 709 -27.50 2.65 1.53
N PHE A 710 -27.12 3.36 0.48
CA PHE A 710 -27.70 4.65 0.13
C PHE A 710 -28.97 4.39 -0.72
N LEU A 711 -30.14 4.47 -0.08
CA LEU A 711 -31.42 4.17 -0.72
C LEU A 711 -32.09 5.44 -1.25
N ALA A 712 -32.33 5.45 -2.56
CA ALA A 712 -33.05 6.48 -3.29
C ALA A 712 -34.45 6.00 -3.68
N THR A 713 -35.49 6.75 -3.33
CA THR A 713 -36.87 6.52 -3.83
C THR A 713 -37.56 7.83 -4.19
N LYS A 714 -38.77 7.78 -4.74
CA LYS A 714 -39.41 8.90 -5.43
C LYS A 714 -40.91 8.96 -5.18
N PHE A 715 -41.49 10.15 -5.37
CA PHE A 715 -42.93 10.36 -5.43
C PHE A 715 -43.33 11.28 -6.58
N GLY A 716 -44.61 11.32 -6.90
CA GLY A 716 -45.19 12.36 -7.77
C GLY A 716 -45.78 11.84 -9.07
N ILE A 717 -45.66 10.55 -9.35
CA ILE A 717 -46.41 9.89 -10.42
C ILE A 717 -47.53 9.05 -9.80
N LYS A 718 -48.77 9.32 -10.21
CA LYS A 718 -49.97 8.58 -9.79
C LYS A 718 -50.43 7.65 -10.90
N THR A 719 -50.56 6.38 -10.56
CA THR A 719 -51.14 5.35 -11.42
C THR A 719 -52.35 4.74 -10.73
N SER A 720 -53.45 4.57 -11.47
CA SER A 720 -54.65 3.92 -10.95
C SER A 720 -54.78 2.51 -11.54
N PRO A 721 -55.06 1.47 -10.73
CA PRO A 721 -55.27 0.12 -11.23
C PRO A 721 -56.35 0.10 -12.33
N GLY A 722 -56.02 -0.50 -13.48
CA GLY A 722 -56.96 -0.66 -14.60
C GLY A 722 -57.20 0.59 -15.45
N VAL A 723 -56.58 1.74 -15.14
CA VAL A 723 -56.67 2.96 -15.96
C VAL A 723 -55.37 3.16 -16.73
N PRO A 724 -55.39 3.16 -18.08
CA PRO A 724 -54.20 3.45 -18.88
C PRO A 724 -53.70 4.88 -18.64
N GLY A 725 -52.38 5.03 -18.46
CA GLY A 725 -51.73 6.34 -18.27
C GLY A 725 -51.33 6.64 -16.82
N PHE A 726 -50.89 7.87 -16.59
CA PHE A 726 -50.52 8.37 -15.25
C PHE A 726 -50.86 9.85 -15.15
N SER A 727 -51.07 10.34 -13.92
CA SER A 727 -51.11 11.76 -13.60
C SER A 727 -49.89 12.15 -12.75
N VAL A 728 -49.58 13.44 -12.69
CA VAL A 728 -48.47 13.97 -11.90
C VAL A 728 -49.01 14.89 -10.82
N ASP A 729 -48.49 14.74 -9.61
CA ASP A 729 -48.90 15.47 -8.42
C ASP A 729 -47.67 15.76 -7.57
N SER A 730 -47.16 16.99 -7.63
CA SER A 730 -46.00 17.41 -6.83
C SER A 730 -46.41 18.32 -5.66
N THR A 731 -47.67 18.23 -5.23
CA THR A 731 -48.20 19.04 -4.11
C THR A 731 -47.54 18.67 -2.78
N PRO A 732 -47.43 19.62 -1.82
CA PRO A 732 -46.99 19.35 -0.46
C PRO A 732 -47.74 18.18 0.21
N GLU A 733 -49.06 18.15 0.04
CA GLU A 733 -49.93 17.14 0.63
C GLU A 733 -49.60 15.75 0.10
N TYR A 734 -49.39 15.62 -1.21
CA TYR A 734 -49.03 14.34 -1.81
C TYR A 734 -47.59 13.92 -1.49
N CYS A 735 -46.65 14.86 -1.34
CA CYS A 735 -45.29 14.60 -0.86
C CYS A 735 -45.31 13.90 0.52
N HIS A 736 -46.01 14.51 1.50
CA HIS A 736 -46.18 13.96 2.85
C HIS A 736 -46.88 12.59 2.83
N GLN A 737 -47.98 12.45 2.10
CA GLN A 737 -48.67 11.15 2.01
C GLN A 737 -47.80 10.05 1.39
N SER A 738 -46.94 10.41 0.43
CA SER A 738 -46.14 9.43 -0.30
C SER A 738 -44.96 8.91 0.51
N ILE A 739 -44.30 9.77 1.30
CA ILE A 739 -43.22 9.31 2.17
C ILE A 739 -43.73 8.38 3.28
N GLU A 740 -44.91 8.63 3.86
CA GLU A 740 -45.48 7.71 4.88
C GLU A 740 -45.69 6.32 4.29
N ARG A 741 -46.34 6.24 3.12
CA ARG A 741 -46.57 4.96 2.44
C ARG A 741 -45.26 4.28 2.07
N CYS A 742 -44.27 5.03 1.57
CA CYS A 742 -42.95 4.52 1.23
C CYS A 742 -42.26 3.89 2.45
N LEU A 743 -42.20 4.61 3.57
CA LEU A 743 -41.57 4.12 4.80
C LEU A 743 -42.27 2.90 5.38
N GLU A 744 -43.61 2.85 5.30
CA GLU A 744 -44.42 1.68 5.67
C GLU A 744 -44.06 0.45 4.82
N ARG A 745 -44.04 0.60 3.49
CA ARG A 745 -43.71 -0.49 2.55
C ARG A 745 -42.29 -1.01 2.71
N LEU A 746 -41.34 -0.10 2.92
CA LEU A 746 -39.93 -0.44 3.17
C LEU A 746 -39.68 -1.01 4.57
N GLY A 747 -40.59 -0.79 5.52
CA GLY A 747 -40.36 -1.09 6.93
C GLY A 747 -39.17 -0.33 7.53
N LEU A 748 -38.94 0.91 7.06
CA LEU A 748 -37.77 1.72 7.44
C LEU A 748 -38.20 3.03 8.11
N PRO A 749 -37.39 3.56 9.05
CA PRO A 749 -37.65 4.86 9.65
C PRO A 749 -37.28 6.06 8.75
N TYR A 750 -36.44 5.84 7.75
CA TYR A 750 -36.00 6.86 6.80
C TYR A 750 -35.51 6.27 5.47
N VAL A 751 -35.46 7.12 4.44
CA VAL A 751 -34.72 6.90 3.19
C VAL A 751 -33.59 7.91 3.04
N ASP A 752 -32.51 7.55 2.33
CA ASP A 752 -31.35 8.43 2.22
C ASP A 752 -31.63 9.58 1.24
N MET A 753 -32.27 9.29 0.10
CA MET A 753 -32.67 10.29 -0.89
C MET A 753 -34.14 10.12 -1.26
N PHE A 754 -34.88 11.23 -1.29
CA PHE A 754 -36.24 11.26 -1.81
C PHE A 754 -36.33 12.23 -2.99
N TYR A 755 -36.80 11.75 -4.13
CA TYR A 755 -36.96 12.55 -5.35
C TYR A 755 -38.40 13.01 -5.56
N VAL A 756 -38.56 14.24 -6.06
CA VAL A 756 -39.74 14.57 -6.86
C VAL A 756 -39.57 13.91 -8.24
N HIS A 757 -40.29 12.82 -8.48
CA HIS A 757 -40.19 11.99 -9.68
C HIS A 757 -40.57 12.76 -10.95
N ARG A 758 -41.62 13.60 -10.90
CA ARG A 758 -42.02 14.53 -11.96
C ARG A 758 -42.69 15.75 -11.34
N LEU A 759 -42.52 16.92 -11.95
CA LEU A 759 -43.21 18.16 -11.56
C LEU A 759 -44.55 18.27 -12.30
N ASP A 760 -45.62 18.62 -11.56
CA ASP A 760 -47.00 18.68 -12.08
C ASP A 760 -47.29 19.90 -12.97
N LYS A 761 -46.35 20.85 -13.04
CA LYS A 761 -46.41 22.10 -13.83
C LYS A 761 -47.45 23.11 -13.35
N VAL A 762 -48.11 22.87 -12.22
CA VAL A 762 -49.16 23.74 -11.66
C VAL A 762 -48.86 24.16 -10.22
N THR A 763 -48.06 23.38 -9.50
CA THR A 763 -47.58 23.68 -8.15
C THR A 763 -46.24 24.42 -8.25
N PRO A 764 -46.10 25.64 -7.67
CA PRO A 764 -44.81 26.29 -7.56
C PRO A 764 -43.80 25.42 -6.80
N ILE A 765 -42.62 25.21 -7.38
CA ILE A 765 -41.58 24.32 -6.84
C ILE A 765 -41.17 24.65 -5.40
N GLU A 766 -41.25 25.93 -5.00
CA GLU A 766 -40.94 26.36 -3.64
C GLU A 766 -41.85 25.68 -2.61
N LYS A 767 -43.14 25.49 -2.93
CA LYS A 767 -44.09 24.82 -2.02
C LYS A 767 -43.70 23.35 -1.84
N THR A 768 -43.37 22.67 -2.93
CA THR A 768 -42.90 21.28 -2.90
C THR A 768 -41.61 21.15 -2.08
N MET A 769 -40.65 22.05 -2.30
CA MET A 769 -39.37 22.05 -1.58
C MET A 769 -39.53 22.31 -0.09
N VAL A 770 -40.44 23.21 0.32
CA VAL A 770 -40.76 23.42 1.75
C VAL A 770 -41.23 22.11 2.39
N ALA A 771 -42.15 21.38 1.74
CA ALA A 771 -42.61 20.09 2.25
C ALA A 771 -41.46 19.07 2.35
N MET A 772 -40.57 19.00 1.36
CA MET A 772 -39.41 18.11 1.44
C MET A 772 -38.42 18.50 2.54
N VAL A 773 -38.24 19.79 2.81
CA VAL A 773 -37.42 20.27 3.94
C VAL A 773 -38.05 19.91 5.27
N GLU A 774 -39.38 19.97 5.40
CA GLU A 774 -40.09 19.48 6.59
C GLU A 774 -39.82 17.99 6.83
N LEU A 775 -39.90 17.17 5.78
CA LEU A 775 -39.58 15.74 5.86
C LEU A 775 -38.12 15.49 6.25
N LYS A 776 -37.20 16.31 5.74
CA LYS A 776 -35.78 16.25 6.08
C LYS A 776 -35.56 16.61 7.55
N ASN A 777 -36.16 17.69 8.02
CA ASN A 777 -36.07 18.13 9.41
C ASN A 777 -36.71 17.11 10.38
N ALA A 778 -37.75 16.40 9.93
CA ALA A 778 -38.34 15.29 10.66
C ALA A 778 -37.49 13.99 10.62
N GLY A 779 -36.37 13.98 9.90
CA GLY A 779 -35.47 12.83 9.77
C GLY A 779 -36.00 11.70 8.89
N LYS A 780 -37.12 11.89 8.18
CA LYS A 780 -37.73 10.88 7.30
C LYS A 780 -36.97 10.71 5.98
N ILE A 781 -36.28 11.76 5.56
CA ILE A 781 -35.38 11.78 4.41
C ILE A 781 -34.06 12.47 4.81
N LYS A 782 -32.93 12.10 4.22
CA LYS A 782 -31.65 12.81 4.46
C LYS A 782 -31.33 13.83 3.38
N HIS A 783 -31.64 13.49 2.13
CA HIS A 783 -31.31 14.27 0.95
C HIS A 783 -32.52 14.46 0.03
N ILE A 784 -32.50 15.56 -0.72
CA ILE A 784 -33.56 15.97 -1.63
C ILE A 784 -33.03 15.88 -3.06
N GLY A 785 -33.75 15.16 -3.92
CA GLY A 785 -33.49 15.08 -5.35
C GLY A 785 -34.67 15.58 -6.18
N LEU A 786 -34.39 15.99 -7.41
CA LEU A 786 -35.42 16.31 -8.41
C LEU A 786 -35.24 15.39 -9.62
N SER A 787 -36.28 15.15 -10.40
CA SER A 787 -36.17 14.43 -11.66
C SER A 787 -36.95 15.11 -12.78
N GLU A 788 -36.34 15.18 -13.96
CA GLU A 788 -36.91 15.83 -15.16
C GLU A 788 -37.40 17.27 -14.93
N CYS A 789 -36.75 18.04 -14.06
CA CYS A 789 -37.06 19.45 -13.87
C CYS A 789 -36.38 20.34 -14.92
N SER A 790 -36.93 21.54 -15.14
CA SER A 790 -36.27 22.59 -15.91
C SER A 790 -35.11 23.21 -15.13
N ALA A 791 -34.16 23.84 -15.84
CA ALA A 791 -33.11 24.63 -15.19
C ALA A 791 -33.66 25.77 -14.31
N ASN A 792 -34.79 26.38 -14.71
CA ASN A 792 -35.45 27.45 -13.95
C ASN A 792 -36.02 26.93 -12.63
N SER A 793 -36.76 25.82 -12.68
CA SER A 793 -37.30 25.17 -11.48
C SER A 793 -36.18 24.64 -10.57
N LEU A 794 -35.05 24.15 -11.12
CA LEU A 794 -33.89 23.75 -10.32
C LEU A 794 -33.30 24.92 -9.51
N ARG A 795 -33.10 26.10 -10.13
CA ARG A 795 -32.60 27.29 -9.42
C ARG A 795 -33.51 27.71 -8.29
N ARG A 796 -34.81 27.75 -8.57
CA ARG A 796 -35.84 28.15 -7.60
C ARG A 796 -35.94 27.13 -6.46
N ALA A 797 -35.84 25.84 -6.76
CA ALA A 797 -35.78 24.80 -5.74
C ALA A 797 -34.55 24.95 -4.84
N TYR A 798 -33.38 25.14 -5.46
CA TYR A 798 -32.10 25.28 -4.76
C TYR A 798 -32.09 26.52 -3.84
N ALA A 799 -32.74 27.61 -4.25
CA ALA A 799 -32.89 28.81 -3.44
C ALA A 799 -33.70 28.60 -2.15
N VAL A 800 -34.62 27.61 -2.13
CA VAL A 800 -35.33 27.21 -0.90
C VAL A 800 -34.45 26.33 -0.03
N HIS A 801 -33.84 25.30 -0.61
CA HIS A 801 -32.88 24.43 0.06
C HIS A 801 -31.99 23.73 -0.98
N PRO A 802 -30.69 23.51 -0.70
CA PRO A 802 -29.80 22.79 -1.60
C PRO A 802 -30.37 21.45 -2.09
N VAL A 803 -30.46 21.29 -3.41
CA VAL A 803 -30.82 20.03 -4.07
C VAL A 803 -29.56 19.19 -4.21
N THR A 804 -29.60 17.92 -3.83
CA THR A 804 -28.41 17.06 -3.87
C THR A 804 -28.11 16.57 -5.28
N CYS A 805 -29.13 16.13 -6.04
CA CYS A 805 -28.93 15.73 -7.42
C CYS A 805 -30.20 15.90 -8.26
N VAL A 806 -30.01 15.95 -9.58
CA VAL A 806 -31.09 15.86 -10.57
C VAL A 806 -30.97 14.55 -11.32
N GLN A 807 -32.04 13.78 -11.33
CA GLN A 807 -32.14 12.54 -12.09
C GLN A 807 -32.79 12.78 -13.46
N VAL A 808 -32.09 12.48 -14.55
CA VAL A 808 -32.52 12.75 -15.94
C VAL A 808 -32.03 11.67 -16.90
N GLU A 809 -32.71 11.48 -18.02
CA GLU A 809 -32.28 10.54 -19.05
C GLU A 809 -31.00 11.06 -19.71
N TYR A 810 -29.92 10.30 -19.60
CA TYR A 810 -28.64 10.68 -20.17
C TYR A 810 -27.87 9.45 -20.61
N SER A 811 -27.51 9.40 -21.89
CA SER A 811 -26.75 8.31 -22.51
C SER A 811 -26.13 8.81 -23.82
N PRO A 812 -25.26 8.02 -24.49
CA PRO A 812 -24.82 8.37 -25.84
C PRO A 812 -25.99 8.69 -26.79
N LEU A 813 -27.13 8.01 -26.64
CA LEU A 813 -28.34 8.17 -27.47
C LEU A 813 -29.22 9.37 -27.08
N CYS A 814 -29.04 9.95 -25.89
CA CYS A 814 -29.92 11.00 -25.36
C CYS A 814 -29.07 12.03 -24.61
N LYS A 815 -28.80 13.16 -25.26
CA LYS A 815 -27.89 14.23 -24.77
C LYS A 815 -28.60 15.57 -24.56
N ASP A 816 -29.93 15.59 -24.55
CA ASP A 816 -30.75 16.80 -24.43
C ASP A 816 -30.42 17.63 -23.18
N ILE A 817 -29.90 17.01 -22.11
CA ILE A 817 -29.45 17.71 -20.89
C ILE A 817 -28.30 18.71 -21.16
N GLU A 818 -27.49 18.45 -22.18
CA GLU A 818 -26.37 19.30 -22.61
C GLU A 818 -26.83 20.48 -23.49
N SER A 819 -28.10 20.48 -23.92
CA SER A 819 -28.55 21.41 -24.96
C SER A 819 -28.69 22.85 -24.45
N PRO A 820 -28.39 23.86 -25.30
CA PRO A 820 -28.60 25.27 -24.95
C PRO A 820 -30.06 25.64 -24.64
N GLU A 821 -31.02 24.83 -25.10
CA GLU A 821 -32.46 25.02 -24.85
C GLU A 821 -32.85 24.54 -23.45
N THR A 822 -32.27 23.44 -22.96
CA THR A 822 -32.60 22.90 -21.63
C THR A 822 -31.76 23.54 -20.53
N LYS A 823 -30.47 23.82 -20.81
CA LYS A 823 -29.44 24.35 -19.89
C LYS A 823 -29.30 23.59 -18.57
N LEU A 824 -29.86 22.39 -18.46
CA LEU A 824 -29.98 21.72 -17.16
C LEU A 824 -28.60 21.31 -16.62
N LEU A 825 -27.73 20.76 -17.46
CA LEU A 825 -26.38 20.36 -17.05
C LEU A 825 -25.53 21.57 -16.62
N GLU A 826 -25.61 22.68 -17.37
CA GLU A 826 -24.92 23.93 -17.05
C GLU A 826 -25.34 24.46 -15.68
N VAL A 827 -26.65 24.56 -15.44
CA VAL A 827 -27.19 25.05 -14.17
C VAL A 827 -26.91 24.09 -13.01
N ALA A 828 -27.01 22.78 -13.23
CA ALA A 828 -26.66 21.81 -12.21
C ALA A 828 -25.21 21.96 -11.75
N ARG A 829 -24.27 22.15 -12.69
CA ARG A 829 -22.85 22.41 -12.37
C ARG A 829 -22.62 23.73 -11.66
N GLU A 830 -23.30 24.79 -12.08
CA GLU A 830 -23.24 26.09 -11.40
C GLU A 830 -23.67 25.99 -9.93
N LEU A 831 -24.74 25.23 -9.67
CA LEU A 831 -25.32 25.05 -8.34
C LEU A 831 -24.67 23.92 -7.54
N ASP A 832 -23.65 23.23 -8.07
CA ASP A 832 -23.01 22.07 -7.44
C ASP A 832 -23.99 20.91 -7.17
N VAL A 833 -24.83 20.59 -8.15
CA VAL A 833 -25.84 19.54 -8.11
C VAL A 833 -25.41 18.40 -9.04
N ALA A 834 -25.27 17.18 -8.53
CA ALA A 834 -24.91 16.04 -9.36
C ALA A 834 -26.05 15.62 -10.32
N ILE A 835 -25.68 14.95 -11.39
CA ILE A 835 -26.61 14.33 -12.34
C ILE A 835 -26.63 12.82 -12.10
N VAL A 836 -27.82 12.29 -11.82
CA VAL A 836 -28.06 10.84 -11.80
C VAL A 836 -28.66 10.44 -13.15
N ALA A 837 -27.89 9.72 -13.96
CA ALA A 837 -28.28 9.36 -15.32
C ALA A 837 -29.11 8.08 -15.34
N TYR A 838 -30.42 8.19 -15.58
CA TYR A 838 -31.27 7.02 -15.81
C TYR A 838 -31.32 6.64 -17.30
N SER A 839 -31.70 5.39 -17.56
CA SER A 839 -31.60 4.76 -18.89
C SER A 839 -30.22 4.94 -19.56
N PRO A 840 -29.09 4.77 -18.83
CA PRO A 840 -27.77 5.06 -19.37
C PRO A 840 -27.35 4.14 -20.53
N LEU A 841 -28.04 3.02 -20.70
CA LEU A 841 -27.88 2.06 -21.81
C LEU A 841 -28.98 2.20 -22.87
N GLY A 842 -29.65 3.35 -22.95
CA GLY A 842 -30.67 3.62 -23.96
C GLY A 842 -31.85 2.65 -23.89
N ASN A 843 -32.39 2.39 -22.70
CA ASN A 843 -33.46 1.40 -22.49
C ASN A 843 -33.11 -0.04 -22.94
N GLY A 844 -31.81 -0.37 -22.99
CA GLY A 844 -31.28 -1.69 -23.35
C GLY A 844 -30.76 -1.80 -24.78
N LEU A 845 -30.90 -0.76 -25.62
CA LEU A 845 -30.36 -0.71 -26.98
C LEU A 845 -28.83 -0.88 -27.00
N LEU A 846 -28.13 -0.23 -26.06
CA LEU A 846 -26.67 -0.35 -25.91
C LEU A 846 -26.23 -1.64 -25.20
N GLY A 847 -27.17 -2.53 -24.87
CA GLY A 847 -26.89 -3.86 -24.32
C GLY A 847 -26.71 -4.96 -25.36
N GLY A 848 -26.92 -4.65 -26.66
CA GLY A 848 -26.65 -5.52 -27.81
C GLY A 848 -27.74 -6.53 -28.19
N ASN A 849 -28.74 -6.74 -27.35
CA ASN A 849 -29.75 -7.80 -27.55
C ASN A 849 -31.03 -7.36 -28.27
N ILE A 850 -31.21 -6.05 -28.53
CA ILE A 850 -32.41 -5.53 -29.22
C ILE A 850 -32.02 -5.23 -30.66
N ARG A 851 -32.48 -6.07 -31.59
CA ARG A 851 -32.17 -6.00 -33.02
C ARG A 851 -33.43 -5.85 -33.90
N SER A 852 -34.61 -5.99 -33.30
CA SER A 852 -35.91 -5.95 -33.97
C SER A 852 -37.02 -5.50 -33.00
N ARG A 853 -38.22 -5.23 -33.51
CA ARG A 853 -39.38 -4.88 -32.66
C ARG A 853 -39.90 -6.10 -31.90
N GLU A 854 -39.70 -7.28 -32.47
CA GLU A 854 -40.04 -8.58 -31.89
C GLU A 854 -39.24 -8.87 -30.61
N ASP A 855 -38.01 -8.36 -30.50
CA ASP A 855 -37.17 -8.54 -29.29
C ASP A 855 -37.76 -7.87 -28.03
N VAL A 856 -38.67 -6.90 -28.22
CA VAL A 856 -39.35 -6.15 -27.16
C VAL A 856 -40.88 -6.32 -27.21
N SER A 857 -41.39 -7.36 -27.87
CA SER A 857 -42.83 -7.60 -28.02
C SER A 857 -43.41 -8.55 -26.96
N LYS A 858 -42.61 -8.96 -25.96
CA LYS A 858 -43.07 -9.87 -24.89
C LYS A 858 -44.15 -9.19 -24.03
N PRO A 859 -45.14 -9.95 -23.51
CA PRO A 859 -46.13 -9.40 -22.60
C PRO A 859 -45.47 -8.67 -21.41
N GLY A 860 -45.89 -7.42 -21.19
CA GLY A 860 -45.35 -6.56 -20.13
C GLY A 860 -44.07 -5.78 -20.50
N ASP A 861 -43.53 -5.93 -21.70
CA ASP A 861 -42.42 -5.09 -22.17
C ASP A 861 -42.95 -3.77 -22.74
N SER A 862 -42.57 -2.67 -22.10
CA SER A 862 -42.99 -1.32 -22.47
C SER A 862 -42.15 -0.67 -23.57
N ARG A 863 -41.09 -1.33 -24.06
CA ARG A 863 -40.13 -0.70 -24.99
C ARG A 863 -40.62 -0.60 -26.44
N GLY A 864 -41.66 -1.33 -26.82
CA GLY A 864 -42.21 -1.31 -28.19
C GLY A 864 -42.75 0.07 -28.66
N VAL A 865 -42.94 1.02 -27.74
CA VAL A 865 -43.39 2.40 -28.03
C VAL A 865 -42.24 3.42 -28.11
N LEU A 866 -41.00 2.98 -27.90
CA LEU A 866 -39.84 3.85 -27.93
C LEU A 866 -39.62 4.43 -29.34
N PRO A 867 -39.40 5.75 -29.50
CA PRO A 867 -39.22 6.36 -30.82
C PRO A 867 -38.05 5.79 -31.63
N TRP A 868 -36.98 5.34 -30.96
CA TRP A 868 -35.81 4.72 -31.59
C TRP A 868 -36.13 3.41 -32.32
N LEU A 869 -37.24 2.75 -31.94
CA LEU A 869 -37.68 1.45 -32.44
C LEU A 869 -38.90 1.57 -33.38
N SER A 870 -39.27 2.77 -33.83
CA SER A 870 -40.28 2.91 -34.88
C SER A 870 -39.78 2.26 -36.18
N ASP A 871 -40.71 1.88 -37.06
CA ASP A 871 -40.37 1.19 -38.32
C ASP A 871 -39.40 2.01 -39.19
N GLU A 872 -39.51 3.34 -39.13
CA GLU A 872 -38.64 4.27 -39.85
C GLU A 872 -37.24 4.42 -39.22
N ASN A 873 -37.13 4.26 -37.89
CA ASN A 873 -35.90 4.59 -37.14
C ASN A 873 -35.04 3.37 -36.79
N ILE A 874 -35.63 2.17 -36.68
CA ILE A 874 -34.93 0.99 -36.16
C ILE A 874 -33.71 0.60 -37.00
N GLN A 875 -33.85 0.52 -38.33
CA GLN A 875 -32.74 0.10 -39.21
C GLN A 875 -31.57 1.10 -39.23
N PRO A 876 -31.80 2.42 -39.41
CA PRO A 876 -30.73 3.41 -39.29
C PRO A 876 -30.02 3.38 -37.92
N ASN A 877 -30.79 3.26 -36.82
CA ASN A 877 -30.21 3.24 -35.47
C ASN A 877 -29.37 1.99 -35.21
N LEU A 878 -29.77 0.82 -35.72
CA LEU A 878 -28.99 -0.41 -35.59
C LEU A 878 -27.63 -0.30 -36.29
N ALA A 879 -27.57 0.36 -37.46
CA ALA A 879 -26.31 0.60 -38.15
C ALA A 879 -25.35 1.49 -37.34
N VAL A 880 -25.87 2.47 -36.60
CA VAL A 880 -25.08 3.29 -35.68
C VAL A 880 -24.61 2.46 -34.48
N LEU A 881 -25.51 1.67 -33.88
CA LEU A 881 -25.17 0.78 -32.76
C LEU A 881 -24.12 -0.25 -33.14
N ASP A 882 -24.15 -0.79 -34.36
CA ASP A 882 -23.15 -1.74 -34.85
C ASP A 882 -21.76 -1.09 -34.92
N ARG A 883 -21.67 0.17 -35.38
CA ARG A 883 -20.40 0.92 -35.38
C ARG A 883 -19.89 1.24 -33.97
N ILE A 884 -20.80 1.53 -33.03
CA ILE A 884 -20.43 1.69 -31.61
C ILE A 884 -19.95 0.35 -31.03
N ASN A 885 -20.58 -0.75 -31.40
CA ASN A 885 -20.18 -2.09 -30.99
C ASN A 885 -18.83 -2.51 -31.57
N ASP A 886 -18.54 -2.17 -32.83
CA ASP A 886 -17.23 -2.41 -33.46
C ASP A 886 -16.14 -1.62 -32.73
N LEU A 887 -16.43 -0.37 -32.36
CA LEU A 887 -15.53 0.44 -31.54
C LEU A 887 -15.28 -0.19 -30.17
N ALA A 888 -16.35 -0.63 -29.47
CA ALA A 888 -16.21 -1.30 -28.18
C ALA A 888 -15.38 -2.60 -28.30
N SER A 889 -15.69 -3.42 -29.31
CA SER A 889 -15.03 -4.70 -29.57
C SER A 889 -13.55 -4.53 -29.92
N SER A 890 -13.20 -3.49 -30.69
CA SER A 890 -11.80 -3.17 -31.00
C SER A 890 -10.95 -2.87 -29.76
N LYS A 891 -11.59 -2.60 -28.63
CA LYS A 891 -10.98 -2.30 -27.32
C LYS A 891 -11.17 -3.42 -26.30
N GLY A 892 -11.74 -4.56 -26.71
CA GLY A 892 -12.05 -5.66 -25.81
C GLY A 892 -13.15 -5.35 -24.79
N LEU A 893 -14.02 -4.37 -25.09
CA LEU A 893 -15.13 -3.95 -24.23
C LEU A 893 -16.46 -4.42 -24.81
N THR A 894 -17.47 -4.56 -23.95
CA THR A 894 -18.85 -4.64 -24.41
C THR A 894 -19.40 -3.25 -24.75
N THR A 895 -20.43 -3.19 -25.59
CA THR A 895 -21.10 -1.92 -25.91
C THR A 895 -21.65 -1.23 -24.65
N ALA A 896 -22.12 -2.01 -23.67
CA ALA A 896 -22.62 -1.48 -22.41
C ALA A 896 -21.49 -0.84 -21.58
N GLN A 897 -20.34 -1.51 -21.49
CA GLN A 897 -19.16 -0.98 -20.81
C GLN A 897 -18.67 0.32 -21.46
N LEU A 898 -18.60 0.37 -22.80
CA LEU A 898 -18.22 1.57 -23.53
C LEU A 898 -19.20 2.73 -23.27
N ALA A 899 -20.50 2.47 -23.28
CA ALA A 899 -21.53 3.48 -23.06
C ALA A 899 -21.50 4.06 -21.63
N LEU A 900 -21.34 3.20 -20.62
CA LEU A 900 -21.25 3.64 -19.22
C LEU A 900 -19.94 4.40 -18.96
N ALA A 901 -18.82 3.92 -19.51
CA ALA A 901 -17.55 4.63 -19.44
C ALA A 901 -17.62 6.00 -20.13
N TRP A 902 -18.33 6.09 -21.27
CA TRP A 902 -18.54 7.36 -21.97
C TRP A 902 -19.33 8.35 -21.10
N LEU A 903 -20.36 7.89 -20.38
CA LEU A 903 -21.11 8.74 -19.44
C LEU A 903 -20.26 9.18 -18.24
N LEU A 904 -19.45 8.28 -17.69
CA LEU A 904 -18.54 8.61 -16.58
C LEU A 904 -17.47 9.62 -17.00
N ALA A 905 -17.07 9.64 -18.27
CA ALA A 905 -16.14 10.61 -18.83
C ALA A 905 -16.72 12.03 -18.95
N GLN A 906 -18.03 12.20 -18.79
CA GLN A 906 -18.70 13.50 -18.92
C GLN A 906 -18.46 14.42 -17.71
N GLY A 907 -18.05 13.86 -16.57
CA GLY A 907 -17.66 14.59 -15.37
C GLY A 907 -17.72 13.72 -14.11
N ASP A 908 -17.06 14.18 -13.04
CA ASP A 908 -17.16 13.55 -11.71
C ASP A 908 -18.54 13.75 -11.06
N ASP A 909 -19.35 14.67 -11.61
CA ASP A 909 -20.71 15.00 -11.20
C ASP A 909 -21.79 14.09 -11.83
N ILE A 910 -21.40 13.08 -12.63
CA ILE A 910 -22.32 12.20 -13.37
C ILE A 910 -22.33 10.79 -12.77
N PHE A 911 -23.52 10.30 -12.40
CA PHE A 911 -23.75 9.02 -11.72
C PHE A 911 -24.77 8.17 -12.50
N PRO A 912 -24.34 7.28 -13.39
CA PRO A 912 -25.25 6.40 -14.12
C PRO A 912 -25.85 5.33 -13.20
N ILE A 913 -27.14 5.02 -13.39
CA ILE A 913 -27.85 3.97 -12.65
C ILE A 913 -28.39 2.89 -13.60
N PRO A 914 -27.52 2.08 -14.24
CA PRO A 914 -27.96 1.03 -15.15
C PRO A 914 -28.87 0.02 -14.43
N GLY A 915 -30.01 -0.28 -15.06
CA GLY A 915 -30.95 -1.26 -14.54
C GLY A 915 -30.69 -2.65 -15.08
N THR A 916 -30.73 -3.65 -14.21
CA THR A 916 -30.64 -5.07 -14.58
C THR A 916 -31.31 -5.96 -13.53
N SER A 917 -31.67 -7.17 -13.94
CA SER A 917 -32.13 -8.24 -13.05
C SER A 917 -31.21 -9.48 -13.13
N LYS A 918 -30.07 -9.37 -13.81
CA LYS A 918 -29.15 -10.48 -14.12
C LYS A 918 -27.78 -10.19 -13.53
N ILE A 919 -27.23 -11.15 -12.80
CA ILE A 919 -25.93 -11.03 -12.11
C ILE A 919 -24.80 -10.74 -13.10
N HIS A 920 -24.70 -11.46 -14.21
CA HIS A 920 -23.63 -11.22 -15.19
C HIS A 920 -23.69 -9.81 -15.82
N ARG A 921 -24.89 -9.22 -15.95
CA ARG A 921 -25.05 -7.83 -16.43
C ARG A 921 -24.71 -6.82 -15.35
N LEU A 922 -24.97 -7.14 -14.09
CA LEU A 922 -24.48 -6.33 -12.97
C LEU A 922 -22.95 -6.32 -12.97
N GLU A 923 -22.31 -7.48 -13.11
CA GLU A 923 -20.85 -7.60 -13.18
C GLU A 923 -20.28 -6.83 -14.38
N GLU A 924 -20.84 -7.04 -15.58
CA GLU A 924 -20.48 -6.30 -16.80
C GLU A 924 -20.56 -4.77 -16.61
N ASN A 925 -21.65 -4.30 -15.98
CA ASN A 925 -21.84 -2.88 -15.71
C ASN A 925 -20.80 -2.37 -14.71
N LEU A 926 -20.55 -3.09 -13.62
CA LEU A 926 -19.57 -2.69 -12.60
C LEU A 926 -18.14 -2.63 -13.15
N GLU A 927 -17.78 -3.54 -14.06
CA GLU A 927 -16.49 -3.53 -14.75
C GLU A 927 -16.27 -2.27 -15.60
N SER A 928 -17.33 -1.54 -15.99
CA SER A 928 -17.19 -0.27 -16.69
C SER A 928 -16.48 0.81 -15.86
N LEU A 929 -16.44 0.67 -14.53
CA LEU A 929 -15.73 1.59 -13.63
C LEU A 929 -14.21 1.54 -13.81
N SER A 930 -13.68 0.46 -14.39
CA SER A 930 -12.26 0.29 -14.68
C SER A 930 -11.88 0.75 -16.09
N VAL A 931 -12.84 1.20 -16.89
CA VAL A 931 -12.63 1.60 -18.29
C VAL A 931 -12.31 3.09 -18.37
N THR A 932 -11.15 3.42 -18.96
CA THR A 932 -10.78 4.81 -19.28
C THR A 932 -10.97 5.07 -20.78
N LEU A 933 -11.82 6.02 -21.14
CA LEU A 933 -11.99 6.46 -22.53
C LEU A 933 -10.90 7.47 -22.91
N SER A 934 -10.34 7.33 -24.12
CA SER A 934 -9.52 8.39 -24.71
C SER A 934 -10.39 9.54 -25.23
N GLY A 935 -9.83 10.74 -25.38
CA GLY A 935 -10.55 11.87 -25.98
C GLY A 935 -10.98 11.63 -27.42
N GLU A 936 -10.22 10.82 -28.17
CA GLU A 936 -10.57 10.39 -29.53
C GLU A 936 -11.79 9.47 -29.53
N ASP A 937 -11.82 8.50 -28.61
CA ASP A 937 -12.95 7.58 -28.46
C ASP A 937 -14.21 8.32 -28.04
N GLU A 938 -14.07 9.29 -27.13
CA GLU A 938 -15.16 10.11 -26.63
C GLU A 938 -15.79 10.91 -27.78
N THR A 939 -14.93 11.54 -28.59
CA THR A 939 -15.31 12.30 -29.78
C THR A 939 -15.97 11.39 -30.82
N LEU A 940 -15.44 10.20 -31.02
CA LEU A 940 -15.99 9.24 -31.97
C LEU A 940 -17.37 8.74 -31.53
N VAL A 941 -17.54 8.36 -30.26
CA VAL A 941 -18.84 7.96 -29.70
C VAL A 941 -19.85 9.10 -29.84
N ARG A 942 -19.45 10.35 -29.58
CA ARG A 942 -20.32 11.52 -29.81
C ARG A 942 -20.75 11.65 -31.26
N LYS A 943 -19.80 11.53 -32.19
CA LYS A 943 -20.06 11.63 -33.64
C LYS A 943 -21.04 10.56 -34.08
N LEU A 944 -20.76 9.30 -33.74
CA LEU A 944 -21.63 8.16 -34.07
C LEU A 944 -23.03 8.37 -33.50
N SER A 945 -23.12 8.74 -32.22
CA SER A 945 -24.41 8.90 -31.56
C SER A 945 -25.19 10.13 -32.04
N GLY A 946 -24.55 11.08 -32.74
CA GLY A 946 -25.23 12.18 -33.41
C GLY A 946 -26.02 11.76 -34.66
N GLU A 947 -25.81 10.54 -35.15
CA GLU A 947 -26.53 9.95 -36.29
C GLU A 947 -27.82 9.21 -35.84
N ILE A 948 -28.06 9.09 -34.53
CA ILE A 948 -29.26 8.43 -33.97
C ILE A 948 -30.52 9.27 -34.27
N VAL A 949 -31.57 8.60 -34.70
CA VAL A 949 -32.88 9.19 -35.02
C VAL A 949 -33.99 8.71 -34.09
N GLY A 950 -34.99 9.56 -33.91
CA GLY A 950 -36.05 9.38 -32.91
C GLY A 950 -35.68 10.05 -31.60
N GLY A 951 -36.56 10.91 -31.09
CA GLY A 951 -36.32 11.64 -29.84
C GLY A 951 -36.56 10.79 -28.58
N ARG A 952 -36.25 11.36 -27.41
CA ARG A 952 -36.49 10.71 -26.12
C ARG A 952 -37.98 10.47 -25.84
N PHE A 953 -38.29 9.32 -25.23
CA PHE A 953 -39.68 8.95 -24.94
C PHE A 953 -40.37 9.94 -23.99
N GLN A 954 -39.62 10.53 -23.05
CA GLN A 954 -40.20 11.47 -22.08
C GLN A 954 -40.82 12.70 -22.73
N ALA A 955 -40.36 13.13 -23.91
CA ALA A 955 -40.96 14.24 -24.64
C ALA A 955 -42.45 13.97 -24.99
N LYS A 956 -42.82 12.69 -25.22
CA LYS A 956 -44.21 12.29 -25.47
C LYS A 956 -45.09 12.31 -24.23
N THR A 957 -44.49 12.36 -23.04
CA THR A 957 -45.25 12.37 -21.77
C THR A 957 -45.72 13.76 -21.37
N GLY A 958 -45.14 14.83 -21.94
CA GLY A 958 -45.44 16.22 -21.58
C GLY A 958 -44.77 16.75 -20.31
N TYR A 959 -43.93 15.92 -19.65
CA TYR A 959 -43.24 16.21 -18.39
C TYR A 959 -41.71 16.15 -18.48
N SER A 960 -41.14 16.17 -19.70
CA SER A 960 -39.69 16.31 -19.89
C SER A 960 -39.25 17.72 -19.54
N PHE A 961 -38.18 17.87 -18.74
CA PHE A 961 -37.64 19.17 -18.32
C PHE A 961 -38.74 20.15 -17.83
N ALA A 962 -39.69 19.64 -17.04
CA ALA A 962 -40.88 20.36 -16.64
C ALA A 962 -40.54 21.61 -15.81
N ASP A 963 -41.15 22.74 -16.17
CA ASP A 963 -41.10 23.97 -15.38
C ASP A 963 -42.39 24.16 -14.57
N THR A 964 -42.32 24.97 -13.52
CA THR A 964 -43.43 25.26 -12.60
C THR A 964 -43.74 26.76 -12.55
N PRO A 965 -44.99 27.16 -12.26
CA PRO A 965 -45.34 28.57 -12.11
C PRO A 965 -44.54 29.22 -10.98
N THR A 966 -44.26 30.52 -11.07
CA THR A 966 -43.64 31.30 -10.00
C THR A 966 -44.55 31.33 -8.76
N LEU A 967 -43.97 31.38 -7.57
CA LEU A 967 -44.73 31.67 -6.36
C LEU A 967 -45.25 33.12 -6.49
N GLU A 968 -46.57 33.31 -6.58
CA GLU A 968 -47.16 34.65 -6.59
C GLU A 968 -46.79 35.37 -5.28
N GLU A 969 -46.22 36.58 -5.38
CA GLU A 969 -46.03 37.47 -4.23
C GLU A 969 -47.42 37.83 -3.68
N ARG A 970 -47.73 37.36 -2.47
CA ARG A 970 -48.89 37.80 -1.70
C ARG A 970 -48.46 38.62 -0.49
#